data_AF-A0A9D7N6D6-F1
#
_entry.id   AF-A0A9D7N6D6-F1
#
_cell.length_a   1.000
_cell.length_b   1.000
_cell.length_c   1.000
_cell.angle_alpha   90.00
_cell.angle_beta   90.00
_cell.angle_gamma   90.00
#
_symmetry.space_group_name_H-M   'P 1'
#
loop_
_entity.id
_entity.type
_entity.pdbx_description
1 polymer ?
#
loop_
_entity_poly.entity_id
_entity_poly.type
_entity_poly.pdbx_seq_one_letter_code
_entity_poly.pdbx_strand_id
1 'polypeptide(L)'
;MPRSSVGLSIATLCLFGFGAEQGFAQSAEELKFRKSQADKLHDYAEQAFKKGFPMNARRVWLMLLSEYDPDHEGARKALGYTKVGKAWGLDPKFSYPKNDDPDAAAAKALRASWEKTAKAIADAHKKQAEQYDKAGRTDLSKQHFEKVLFFQPNDKDAQAALQHKPVEGVTGTDLEVVLYDRSKKIERAVAEQSRKDYPVEEQPDTERNPLLDRAKVAYKSVKSEHFTVRGDFEVELLKAAALNAERAIRVMEAATEGTEGFSRDPQRWLSDWAFFKDKDTYKQILQANADLMSAEDLKFRLENSSASAFGSRESAIRVSAAGNEQGILDGAVRNVAQTYAGVQSDALREGIGHTIVGMFFNNNRQFVVDRKEQERTSSTEEDLEKFSPNFDAWKDLALEAAWKLADTASTSAAQLPIIPAAKFPDDARIKSWSFVDYLMRRDPKLLLSLDSFHQERSPISVEKKFAEANEGLTLAQLEKEWKDFWTEASPVLKAIRNNTEPLASVSKDVQKWLEEFNKARTALDSTTVTWSSAYSTRCKDHVEYLLANEAERGPVAEQDEKIDLPLGSHLGSMFAQMALVAIDMKKPKELFEAWLDYPGYRDALLNNGLKTIGLYSDKNILVLDAIRGVGQPPKDKGGYRVFPLSQRQAVPNQVNVEDLGPELKTLLEKHGHGDKKVIGYPLTLHHFGTGGIGGRRDSYRCQVQVLGKPVEGIVHVADGGSNRRTSAPGLVVFYPLEPLKKGSQVDAVWTFEHDQGSSRTAVTFFTK
;
A
#
# COMPACT_ATOMS: atom_id res chain seq x y z
N MET A 1 -66.97 3.78 -33.26
CA MET A 1 -66.11 3.52 -34.45
C MET A 1 -66.54 4.47 -35.56
N PRO A 2 -65.65 4.97 -36.45
CA PRO A 2 -64.29 4.53 -36.77
C PRO A 2 -63.21 5.55 -36.33
N ARG A 3 -62.10 5.14 -35.70
CA ARG A 3 -60.84 4.59 -36.26
C ARG A 3 -60.08 5.57 -37.16
N SER A 4 -59.23 6.41 -36.54
CA SER A 4 -58.08 7.04 -37.19
C SER A 4 -56.81 6.27 -36.81
N SER A 5 -56.13 5.79 -37.84
CA SER A 5 -54.89 5.01 -37.83
C SER A 5 -53.71 5.76 -37.21
N VAL A 6 -53.10 5.18 -36.17
CA VAL A 6 -51.77 5.56 -35.69
C VAL A 6 -50.74 4.83 -36.56
N GLY A 7 -50.01 5.59 -37.37
CA GLY A 7 -48.81 5.12 -38.05
C GLY A 7 -47.68 5.00 -37.04
N LEU A 8 -47.16 3.78 -36.87
CA LEU A 8 -46.01 3.46 -36.05
C LEU A 8 -44.73 3.81 -36.83
N SER A 9 -44.19 5.02 -36.64
CA SER A 9 -42.84 5.34 -37.10
C SER A 9 -41.82 4.76 -36.12
N ILE A 10 -41.23 3.64 -36.50
CA ILE A 10 -40.03 3.08 -35.87
C ILE A 10 -38.90 4.07 -36.13
N ALA A 11 -38.57 4.88 -35.13
CA ALA A 11 -37.36 5.69 -35.13
C ALA A 11 -36.18 4.77 -34.76
N THR A 12 -35.43 4.35 -35.77
CA THR A 12 -34.13 3.70 -35.62
C THR A 12 -33.19 4.65 -34.88
N LEU A 13 -32.96 4.38 -33.60
CA LEU A 13 -32.00 5.09 -32.77
C LEU A 13 -30.58 4.68 -33.20
N CYS A 14 -30.00 5.41 -34.14
CA CYS A 14 -28.57 5.32 -34.43
C CYS A 14 -27.81 5.93 -33.24
N LEU A 15 -27.39 5.08 -32.31
CA LEU A 15 -26.32 5.39 -31.34
C LEU A 15 -25.03 5.64 -32.12
N PHE A 16 -24.74 6.90 -32.40
CA PHE A 16 -23.38 7.33 -32.73
C PHE A 16 -22.59 7.37 -31.41
N GLY A 17 -21.68 6.42 -31.24
CA GLY A 17 -20.66 6.48 -30.20
C GLY A 17 -19.74 7.66 -30.47
N PHE A 18 -19.91 8.74 -29.71
CA PHE A 18 -18.94 9.83 -29.65
C PHE A 18 -17.97 9.52 -28.53
N GLY A 19 -16.93 8.74 -28.84
CA GLY A 19 -15.68 8.86 -28.12
C GLY A 19 -15.05 10.18 -28.54
N ALA A 20 -15.10 11.19 -27.67
CA ALA A 20 -14.23 12.35 -27.80
C ALA A 20 -12.80 11.96 -27.38
N GLU A 21 -12.22 10.98 -28.06
CA GLU A 21 -10.78 11.01 -28.27
C GLU A 21 -10.55 12.14 -29.29
N GLN A 22 -9.58 13.01 -29.04
CA GLN A 22 -8.94 13.75 -30.12
C GLN A 22 -8.23 12.71 -31.01
N GLY A 23 -9.02 12.02 -31.83
CA GLY A 23 -8.58 10.98 -32.73
C GLY A 23 -7.82 11.61 -33.88
N PHE A 24 -6.56 11.97 -33.65
CA PHE A 24 -5.60 11.91 -34.74
C PHE A 24 -5.66 10.49 -35.28
N ALA A 25 -6.05 10.34 -36.55
CA ALA A 25 -6.11 9.04 -37.20
C ALA A 25 -4.79 8.31 -36.94
N GLN A 26 -4.85 7.21 -36.17
CA GLN A 26 -3.67 6.42 -35.85
C GLN A 26 -3.04 5.97 -37.16
N SER A 27 -1.73 6.14 -37.30
CA SER A 27 -1.04 5.69 -38.49
C SER A 27 -1.19 4.17 -38.64
N ALA A 28 -1.16 3.66 -39.86
CA ALA A 28 -1.19 2.22 -40.11
C ALA A 28 -0.03 1.49 -39.37
N GLU A 29 1.09 2.17 -39.19
CA GLU A 29 2.23 1.69 -38.41
C GLU A 29 1.92 1.58 -36.92
N GLU A 30 1.24 2.58 -36.34
CA GLU A 30 0.85 2.56 -34.92
C GLU A 30 -0.19 1.47 -34.64
N LEU A 31 -1.17 1.30 -35.53
CA LEU A 31 -2.14 0.20 -35.44
C LEU A 31 -1.45 -1.17 -35.50
N LYS A 32 -0.45 -1.34 -36.38
CA LYS A 32 0.33 -2.57 -36.47
C LYS A 32 1.18 -2.79 -35.21
N PHE A 33 1.78 -1.74 -34.66
CA PHE A 33 2.55 -1.78 -33.43
C PHE A 33 1.68 -2.22 -32.24
N ARG A 34 0.49 -1.61 -32.07
CA ARG A 34 -0.45 -1.93 -31.00
C ARG A 34 -0.94 -3.37 -31.09
N LYS A 35 -1.33 -3.84 -32.28
CA LYS A 35 -1.71 -5.25 -32.51
C LYS A 35 -0.59 -6.22 -32.10
N SER A 36 0.65 -5.93 -32.47
CA SER A 36 1.78 -6.78 -32.08
C SER A 36 1.99 -6.84 -30.56
N GLN A 37 1.71 -5.77 -29.80
CA GLN A 37 1.77 -5.83 -28.35
C GLN A 37 0.56 -6.55 -27.75
N ALA A 38 -0.63 -6.39 -28.35
CA ALA A 38 -1.82 -7.14 -27.99
C ALA A 38 -1.58 -8.65 -28.09
N ASP A 39 -1.03 -9.12 -29.21
CA ASP A 39 -0.73 -10.56 -29.41
C ASP A 39 0.20 -11.11 -28.30
N LYS A 40 1.24 -10.37 -27.91
CA LYS A 40 2.14 -10.76 -26.81
C LYS A 40 1.42 -10.89 -25.46
N LEU A 41 0.49 -9.98 -25.16
CA LEU A 41 -0.33 -10.04 -23.95
C LEU A 41 -1.31 -11.20 -24.01
N HIS A 42 -1.90 -11.46 -25.18
CA HIS A 42 -2.80 -12.58 -25.39
C HIS A 42 -2.09 -13.92 -25.16
N ASP A 43 -0.91 -14.09 -25.74
CA ASP A 43 -0.08 -15.30 -25.57
C ASP A 43 0.27 -15.56 -24.10
N TYR A 44 0.65 -14.51 -23.37
CA TYR A 44 0.90 -14.61 -21.93
C TYR A 44 -0.37 -15.02 -21.17
N ALA A 45 -1.51 -14.38 -21.46
CA ALA A 45 -2.77 -14.65 -20.79
C ALA A 45 -3.26 -16.07 -21.05
N GLU A 46 -3.15 -16.57 -22.28
CA GLU A 46 -3.43 -17.98 -22.58
C GLU A 46 -2.53 -18.93 -21.78
N GLN A 47 -1.23 -18.61 -21.68
CA GLN A 47 -0.30 -19.40 -20.89
C GLN A 47 -0.68 -19.40 -19.40
N ALA A 48 -1.06 -18.25 -18.85
CA ALA A 48 -1.52 -18.12 -17.47
C ALA A 48 -2.77 -18.97 -17.24
N PHE A 49 -3.76 -18.87 -18.13
CA PHE A 49 -5.01 -19.64 -18.05
C PHE A 49 -4.74 -21.15 -18.07
N LYS A 50 -3.94 -21.63 -19.03
CA LYS A 50 -3.56 -23.04 -19.19
C LYS A 50 -2.79 -23.59 -17.98
N LYS A 51 -2.12 -22.73 -17.20
CA LYS A 51 -1.35 -23.10 -16.00
C LYS A 51 -2.17 -23.02 -14.71
N GLY A 52 -3.48 -22.82 -14.78
CA GLY A 52 -4.33 -22.73 -13.59
C GLY A 52 -4.38 -21.34 -12.95
N PHE A 53 -4.02 -20.27 -13.70
CA PHE A 53 -4.13 -18.88 -13.24
C PHE A 53 -5.17 -18.09 -14.05
N PRO A 54 -6.45 -18.52 -14.10
CA PRO A 54 -7.49 -17.83 -14.85
C PRO A 54 -7.69 -16.37 -14.42
N MET A 55 -7.59 -16.01 -13.14
CA MET A 55 -7.80 -14.61 -12.73
C MET A 55 -6.69 -13.69 -13.24
N ASN A 56 -5.44 -14.17 -13.25
CA ASN A 56 -4.33 -13.46 -13.88
C ASN A 56 -4.54 -13.32 -15.40
N ALA A 57 -4.92 -14.41 -16.08
CA ALA A 57 -5.24 -14.38 -17.50
C ALA A 57 -6.35 -13.37 -17.84
N ARG A 58 -7.42 -13.35 -17.03
CA ARG A 58 -8.52 -12.40 -17.15
C ARG A 58 -8.04 -10.96 -17.10
N ARG A 59 -7.23 -10.62 -16.10
CA ARG A 59 -6.66 -9.27 -15.94
C ARG A 59 -5.84 -8.87 -17.16
N VAL A 60 -5.01 -9.76 -17.68
CA VAL A 60 -4.17 -9.45 -18.86
C VAL A 60 -5.00 -9.34 -20.15
N TRP A 61 -6.03 -10.16 -20.35
CA TRP A 61 -6.95 -9.97 -21.48
C TRP A 61 -7.71 -8.65 -21.39
N LEU A 62 -8.18 -8.25 -20.21
CA LEU A 62 -8.83 -6.95 -20.05
C LEU A 62 -7.85 -5.79 -20.29
N MET A 63 -6.61 -5.89 -19.80
CA MET A 63 -5.54 -4.92 -20.10
C MET A 63 -5.26 -4.81 -21.60
N LEU A 64 -5.14 -5.94 -22.29
CA LEU A 64 -4.95 -5.99 -23.74
C LEU A 64 -6.06 -5.23 -24.47
N LEU A 65 -7.32 -5.56 -24.14
CA LEU A 65 -8.48 -4.95 -24.77
C LEU A 65 -8.52 -3.44 -24.51
N SER A 66 -8.20 -3.03 -23.28
CA SER A 66 -8.25 -1.63 -22.87
C SER A 66 -7.13 -0.78 -23.46
N GLU A 67 -5.91 -1.33 -23.58
CA GLU A 67 -4.71 -0.54 -23.93
C GLU A 67 -4.28 -0.66 -25.38
N TYR A 68 -4.57 -1.79 -26.05
CA TYR A 68 -3.97 -2.10 -27.34
C TYR A 68 -5.00 -2.36 -28.44
N ASP A 69 -5.89 -3.33 -28.22
CA ASP A 69 -6.83 -3.76 -29.26
C ASP A 69 -8.19 -4.11 -28.66
N PRO A 70 -9.12 -3.14 -28.59
CA PRO A 70 -10.48 -3.34 -28.06
C PRO A 70 -11.29 -4.42 -28.80
N ASP A 71 -10.90 -4.76 -30.03
CA ASP A 71 -11.57 -5.71 -30.91
C ASP A 71 -10.86 -7.07 -31.01
N HIS A 72 -9.83 -7.31 -30.19
CA HIS A 72 -9.05 -8.53 -30.24
C HIS A 72 -9.92 -9.77 -29.98
N GLU A 73 -10.17 -10.54 -31.04
CA GLU A 73 -11.14 -11.63 -31.05
C GLU A 73 -10.82 -12.73 -30.04
N GLY A 74 -9.54 -13.12 -29.91
CA GLY A 74 -9.10 -14.14 -28.94
C GLY A 74 -9.41 -13.76 -27.49
N ALA A 75 -8.97 -12.57 -27.06
CA ALA A 75 -9.24 -12.03 -25.73
C ALA A 75 -10.75 -11.86 -25.45
N ARG A 76 -11.53 -11.29 -26.39
CA ARG A 76 -12.99 -11.16 -26.26
C ARG A 76 -13.65 -12.52 -26.03
N LYS A 77 -13.35 -13.52 -26.87
CA LYS A 77 -13.91 -14.87 -26.72
C LYS A 77 -13.50 -15.53 -25.41
N ALA A 78 -12.24 -15.38 -25.00
CA ALA A 78 -11.74 -15.93 -23.75
C ALA A 78 -12.44 -15.34 -22.52
N LEU A 79 -12.92 -14.10 -22.62
CA LEU A 79 -13.72 -13.41 -21.61
C LEU A 79 -15.24 -13.64 -21.76
N GLY A 80 -15.67 -14.52 -22.67
CA GLY A 80 -17.07 -14.86 -22.85
C GLY A 80 -17.87 -13.92 -23.75
N TYR A 81 -17.21 -13.02 -24.47
CA TYR A 81 -17.89 -12.17 -25.44
C TYR A 81 -18.14 -12.94 -26.74
N THR A 82 -19.32 -12.74 -27.30
CA THR A 82 -19.72 -13.19 -28.62
C THR A 82 -20.02 -11.99 -29.50
N LYS A 83 -19.76 -12.12 -30.80
CA LYS A 83 -19.98 -11.04 -31.75
C LYS A 83 -21.42 -11.09 -32.24
N VAL A 84 -22.20 -10.05 -31.93
CA VAL A 84 -23.58 -9.87 -32.40
C VAL A 84 -23.60 -8.74 -33.42
N GLY A 85 -23.58 -9.10 -34.71
CA GLY A 85 -23.38 -8.14 -35.79
C GLY A 85 -21.98 -7.52 -35.77
N LYS A 86 -21.89 -6.19 -35.60
CA LYS A 86 -20.60 -5.47 -35.45
C LYS A 86 -20.18 -5.26 -34.00
N ALA A 87 -21.06 -5.54 -33.03
CA ALA A 87 -20.82 -5.28 -31.62
C ALA A 87 -20.44 -6.56 -30.86
N TRP A 88 -19.70 -6.39 -29.77
CA TRP A 88 -19.43 -7.46 -28.82
C TRP A 88 -20.50 -7.46 -27.73
N GLY A 89 -21.09 -8.62 -27.47
CA GLY A 89 -22.02 -8.84 -26.35
C GLY A 89 -21.52 -9.96 -25.45
N LEU A 90 -21.70 -9.82 -24.14
CA LEU A 90 -21.37 -10.89 -23.19
C LEU A 90 -22.39 -12.03 -23.37
N ASP A 91 -21.91 -13.28 -23.49
CA ASP A 91 -22.81 -14.44 -23.46
C ASP A 91 -23.40 -14.59 -22.05
N PRO A 92 -24.73 -14.49 -21.87
CA PRO A 92 -25.35 -14.59 -20.55
C PRO A 92 -25.16 -15.96 -19.88
N LYS A 93 -24.78 -17.00 -20.63
CA LYS A 93 -24.49 -18.34 -20.09
C LYS A 93 -23.02 -18.54 -19.74
N PHE A 94 -22.15 -17.62 -20.11
CA PHE A 94 -20.74 -17.75 -19.84
C PHE A 94 -20.43 -17.47 -18.37
N SER A 95 -19.67 -18.37 -17.75
CA SER A 95 -19.11 -18.18 -16.42
C SER A 95 -17.60 -18.29 -16.50
N TYR A 96 -16.89 -17.24 -16.12
CA TYR A 96 -15.43 -17.26 -16.03
C TYR A 96 -14.99 -18.00 -14.75
N PRO A 97 -13.91 -18.81 -14.77
CA PRO A 97 -13.39 -19.46 -13.55
C PRO A 97 -13.02 -18.42 -12.48
N LYS A 98 -13.41 -18.65 -11.22
CA LYS A 98 -13.31 -17.64 -10.16
C LYS A 98 -12.04 -17.69 -9.33
N ASN A 99 -11.35 -18.83 -9.33
CA ASN A 99 -10.22 -19.08 -8.46
C ASN A 99 -9.01 -19.49 -9.29
N ASP A 100 -7.84 -19.00 -8.89
CA ASP A 100 -6.56 -19.56 -9.31
C ASP A 100 -6.31 -20.86 -8.53
N ASP A 101 -5.63 -21.82 -9.17
CA ASP A 101 -5.14 -23.06 -8.56
C ASP A 101 -3.60 -23.01 -8.50
N PRO A 102 -3.03 -22.33 -7.48
CA PRO A 102 -1.64 -21.91 -7.52
C PRO A 102 -0.68 -23.08 -7.22
N ASP A 103 -0.07 -23.65 -8.26
CA ASP A 103 1.19 -24.38 -8.13
C ASP A 103 2.35 -23.39 -7.95
N ALA A 104 3.14 -23.54 -6.89
CA ALA A 104 4.26 -22.65 -6.59
C ALA A 104 5.32 -22.63 -7.70
N ALA A 105 5.57 -23.77 -8.36
CA ALA A 105 6.51 -23.85 -9.47
C ALA A 105 5.96 -23.13 -10.71
N ALA A 106 4.70 -23.39 -11.07
CA ALA A 106 3.99 -22.70 -12.15
C ALA A 106 3.91 -21.18 -11.89
N ALA A 107 3.62 -20.75 -10.66
CA ALA A 107 3.58 -19.34 -10.26
C ALA A 107 4.93 -18.66 -10.46
N LYS A 108 6.04 -19.29 -10.03
CA LYS A 108 7.39 -18.76 -10.26
C LYS A 108 7.71 -18.65 -11.75
N ALA A 109 7.41 -19.68 -12.52
CA ALA A 109 7.61 -19.67 -13.97
C ALA A 109 6.76 -18.61 -14.66
N LEU A 110 5.53 -18.40 -14.20
CA LEU A 110 4.61 -17.40 -14.74
C LEU A 110 5.07 -15.97 -14.42
N ARG A 111 5.62 -15.72 -13.23
CA ARG A 111 6.25 -14.43 -12.89
C ARG A 111 7.43 -14.11 -13.80
N ALA A 112 8.34 -15.08 -14.00
CA ALA A 112 9.47 -14.89 -14.92
C ALA A 112 9.01 -14.66 -16.37
N SER A 113 7.95 -15.36 -16.80
CA SER A 113 7.32 -15.13 -18.11
C SER A 113 6.76 -13.71 -18.23
N TRP A 114 6.07 -13.23 -17.20
CA TRP A 114 5.53 -11.87 -17.15
C TRP A 114 6.63 -10.82 -17.23
N GLU A 115 7.68 -10.93 -16.41
CA GLU A 115 8.82 -9.99 -16.42
C GLU A 115 9.44 -9.90 -17.82
N LYS A 116 9.59 -11.04 -18.52
CA LYS A 116 10.08 -11.08 -19.89
C LYS A 116 9.13 -10.41 -20.88
N THR A 117 7.83 -10.70 -20.81
CA THR A 117 6.81 -10.11 -21.69
C THR A 117 6.69 -8.61 -21.47
N ALA A 118 6.57 -8.16 -20.22
CA ALA A 118 6.52 -6.75 -19.86
C ALA A 118 7.77 -6.01 -20.34
N LYS A 119 8.96 -6.58 -20.13
CA LYS A 119 10.20 -6.00 -20.65
C LYS A 119 10.18 -5.85 -22.17
N ALA A 120 9.78 -6.89 -22.90
CA ALA A 120 9.74 -6.88 -24.36
C ALA A 120 8.71 -5.87 -24.93
N ILE A 121 7.63 -5.59 -24.20
CA ILE A 121 6.64 -4.57 -24.56
C ILE A 121 7.18 -3.16 -24.26
N ALA A 122 7.74 -2.96 -23.06
CA ALA A 122 8.37 -1.69 -22.68
C ALA A 122 9.51 -1.30 -23.63
N ASP A 123 10.42 -2.22 -23.96
CA ASP A 123 11.53 -1.95 -24.88
C ASP A 123 11.02 -1.54 -26.28
N ALA A 124 9.90 -2.12 -26.73
CA ALA A 124 9.25 -1.76 -28.00
C ALA A 124 8.61 -0.35 -27.95
N HIS A 125 7.95 -0.02 -26.83
CA HIS A 125 7.42 1.32 -26.58
C HIS A 125 8.51 2.38 -26.49
N LYS A 126 9.62 2.09 -25.80
CA LYS A 126 10.76 3.00 -25.66
C LYS A 126 11.33 3.36 -27.02
N LYS A 127 11.53 2.36 -27.88
CA LYS A 127 11.95 2.57 -29.26
C LYS A 127 10.98 3.49 -30.03
N GLN A 128 9.67 3.30 -29.86
CA GLN A 128 8.70 4.18 -30.52
C GLN A 128 8.71 5.60 -29.95
N ALA A 129 8.84 5.73 -28.63
CA ALA A 129 8.93 7.01 -27.96
C ALA A 129 10.10 7.85 -28.48
N GLU A 130 11.27 7.23 -28.63
CA GLU A 130 12.47 7.84 -29.21
C GLU A 130 12.32 8.19 -30.69
N GLN A 131 11.59 7.37 -31.47
CA GLN A 131 11.31 7.66 -32.87
C GLN A 131 10.39 8.88 -33.02
N TYR A 132 9.32 8.95 -32.22
CA TYR A 132 8.42 10.09 -32.22
C TYR A 132 9.06 11.36 -31.68
N ASP A 133 9.93 11.25 -30.67
CA ASP A 133 10.70 12.39 -30.14
C ASP A 133 11.58 13.00 -31.24
N LYS A 134 12.35 12.15 -31.95
CA LYS A 134 13.15 12.56 -33.11
C LYS A 134 12.32 13.16 -34.24
N ALA A 135 11.07 12.74 -34.38
CA ALA A 135 10.13 13.29 -35.36
C ALA A 135 9.40 14.56 -34.88
N GLY A 136 9.72 15.08 -33.68
CA GLY A 136 9.05 16.25 -33.10
C GLY A 136 7.61 16.00 -32.63
N ARG A 137 7.19 14.73 -32.55
CA ARG A 137 5.87 14.30 -32.06
C ARG A 137 5.92 14.03 -30.56
N THR A 138 6.12 15.11 -29.80
CA THR A 138 6.26 15.05 -28.33
C THR A 138 5.02 14.49 -27.65
N ASP A 139 3.84 14.65 -28.25
CA ASP A 139 2.58 14.07 -27.79
C ASP A 139 2.63 12.53 -27.79
N LEU A 140 2.98 11.93 -28.92
CA LEU A 140 3.06 10.47 -29.06
C LEU A 140 4.27 9.90 -28.31
N SER A 141 5.39 10.63 -28.30
CA SER A 141 6.57 10.24 -27.53
C SER A 141 6.24 10.10 -26.04
N LYS A 142 5.57 11.09 -25.45
CA LYS A 142 5.10 11.02 -24.05
C LYS A 142 4.18 9.84 -23.82
N GLN A 143 3.17 9.63 -24.68
CA GLN A 143 2.26 8.48 -24.55
C GLN A 143 3.00 7.14 -24.53
N HIS A 144 4.03 6.97 -25.36
CA HIS A 144 4.81 5.74 -25.34
C HIS A 144 5.74 5.64 -24.13
N PHE A 145 6.38 6.73 -23.69
CA PHE A 145 7.14 6.71 -22.43
C PHE A 145 6.25 6.39 -21.22
N GLU A 146 4.99 6.83 -21.20
CA GLU A 146 4.02 6.44 -20.17
C GLU A 146 3.79 4.92 -20.19
N LYS A 147 3.71 4.32 -21.39
CA LYS A 147 3.65 2.85 -21.52
C LYS A 147 4.94 2.15 -21.13
N VAL A 148 6.11 2.76 -21.34
CA VAL A 148 7.37 2.21 -20.81
C VAL A 148 7.27 2.09 -19.30
N LEU A 149 6.85 3.16 -18.60
CA LEU A 149 6.72 3.13 -17.14
C LEU A 149 5.62 2.22 -16.64
N PHE A 150 4.53 2.06 -17.38
CA PHE A 150 3.48 1.11 -17.04
C PHE A 150 4.01 -0.35 -16.95
N PHE A 151 4.91 -0.76 -17.85
CA PHE A 151 5.47 -2.12 -17.86
C PHE A 151 6.82 -2.25 -17.14
N GLN A 152 7.62 -1.18 -17.12
CA GLN A 152 8.91 -1.08 -16.44
C GLN A 152 8.96 0.21 -15.61
N PRO A 153 8.36 0.23 -14.41
CA PRO A 153 8.22 1.44 -13.62
C PRO A 153 9.52 2.12 -13.18
N ASN A 154 10.62 1.39 -13.23
CA ASN A 154 11.96 1.85 -12.85
C ASN A 154 12.83 2.27 -14.06
N ASP A 155 12.27 2.38 -15.28
CA ASP A 155 13.04 2.84 -16.45
C ASP A 155 13.40 4.33 -16.29
N LYS A 156 14.67 4.61 -15.99
CA LYS A 156 15.17 5.96 -15.69
C LYS A 156 15.05 6.92 -16.87
N ASP A 157 15.19 6.43 -18.10
CA ASP A 157 15.11 7.28 -19.29
C ASP A 157 13.67 7.74 -19.52
N ALA A 158 12.70 6.84 -19.35
CA ALA A 158 11.29 7.19 -19.43
C ALA A 158 10.86 8.12 -18.28
N GLN A 159 11.34 7.89 -17.05
CA GLN A 159 11.10 8.80 -15.92
C GLN A 159 11.64 10.20 -16.18
N ALA A 160 12.86 10.30 -16.73
CA ALA A 160 13.48 11.57 -17.08
C ALA A 160 12.73 12.27 -18.24
N ALA A 161 12.35 11.52 -19.29
CA ALA A 161 11.60 12.05 -20.43
C ALA A 161 10.22 12.60 -20.03
N LEU A 162 9.57 11.96 -19.05
CA LEU A 162 8.28 12.40 -18.51
C LEU A 162 8.40 13.38 -17.34
N GLN A 163 9.62 13.75 -16.94
CA GLN A 163 9.89 14.68 -15.83
C GLN A 163 9.24 14.24 -14.52
N HIS A 164 9.24 12.94 -14.24
CA HIS A 164 8.73 12.42 -12.97
C HIS A 164 9.56 12.96 -11.79
N LYS A 165 8.88 13.27 -10.68
CA LYS A 165 9.48 13.76 -9.44
C LYS A 165 9.71 12.63 -8.45
N PRO A 166 10.75 12.71 -7.59
CA PRO A 166 10.94 11.73 -6.53
C PRO A 166 9.75 11.71 -5.55
N VAL A 167 9.26 10.52 -5.21
CA VAL A 167 8.22 10.28 -4.20
C VAL A 167 8.67 9.11 -3.34
N GLU A 168 9.15 9.38 -2.12
CA GLU A 168 9.50 8.35 -1.10
C GLU A 168 10.30 7.16 -1.66
N GLY A 169 11.33 7.44 -2.47
CA GLY A 169 12.25 6.44 -3.04
C GLY A 169 11.86 5.86 -4.41
N VAL A 170 10.71 6.24 -4.97
CA VAL A 170 10.35 6.01 -6.39
C VAL A 170 10.17 7.35 -7.10
N THR A 171 9.61 7.35 -8.31
CA THR A 171 9.25 8.58 -9.03
C THR A 171 7.78 8.55 -9.44
N GLY A 172 7.16 9.73 -9.58
CA GLY A 172 5.78 9.88 -10.04
C GLY A 172 5.49 11.25 -10.65
N THR A 173 4.31 11.41 -11.22
CA THR A 173 3.83 12.68 -11.78
C THR A 173 3.43 13.67 -10.68
N ASP A 174 3.22 14.94 -11.03
CA ASP A 174 2.71 15.95 -10.09
C ASP A 174 1.36 15.56 -9.48
N LEU A 175 0.49 14.95 -10.28
CA LEU A 175 -0.77 14.42 -9.79
C LEU A 175 -0.55 13.27 -8.79
N GLU A 176 0.37 12.36 -9.08
CA GLU A 176 0.66 11.23 -8.18
C GLU A 176 1.25 11.70 -6.83
N VAL A 177 2.05 12.77 -6.83
CA VAL A 177 2.49 13.44 -5.60
C VAL A 177 1.29 13.94 -4.81
N VAL A 178 0.37 14.67 -5.45
CA VAL A 178 -0.86 15.18 -4.80
C VAL A 178 -1.69 14.03 -4.22
N LEU A 179 -1.90 12.97 -5.00
CA LEU A 179 -2.64 11.78 -4.57
C LEU A 179 -1.97 11.12 -3.35
N TYR A 180 -0.64 10.97 -3.39
CA TYR A 180 0.13 10.37 -2.30
C TYR A 180 0.07 11.20 -1.02
N ASP A 181 0.35 12.50 -1.12
CA ASP A 181 0.37 13.41 0.03
C ASP A 181 -0.99 13.49 0.72
N ARG A 182 -2.08 13.59 -0.08
CA ARG A 182 -3.44 13.60 0.44
C ARG A 182 -3.81 12.25 1.07
N SER A 183 -3.38 11.13 0.47
CA SER A 183 -3.57 9.80 1.04
C SER A 183 -2.90 9.67 2.41
N LYS A 184 -1.61 10.05 2.51
CA LYS A 184 -0.85 10.01 3.77
C LYS A 184 -1.42 10.94 4.82
N LYS A 185 -1.93 12.10 4.43
CA LYS A 185 -2.61 13.01 5.33
C LYS A 185 -3.86 12.37 5.95
N ILE A 186 -4.69 11.70 5.15
CA ILE A 186 -5.89 11.01 5.63
C ILE A 186 -5.49 9.84 6.54
N GLU A 187 -4.53 9.02 6.13
CA GLU A 187 -4.01 7.90 6.94
C GLU A 187 -3.49 8.35 8.30
N ARG A 188 -2.73 9.46 8.34
CA ARG A 188 -2.26 10.08 9.60
C ARG A 188 -3.43 10.53 10.46
N ALA A 189 -4.42 11.21 9.88
CA ALA A 189 -5.61 11.64 10.62
C ALA A 189 -6.35 10.44 11.23
N VAL A 190 -6.57 9.36 10.48
CA VAL A 190 -7.19 8.12 11.00
C VAL A 190 -6.35 7.51 12.12
N ALA A 191 -5.03 7.38 11.94
CA ALA A 191 -4.13 6.80 12.92
C ALA A 191 -4.03 7.64 14.21
N GLU A 192 -4.07 8.97 14.10
CA GLU A 192 -4.10 9.87 15.25
C GLU A 192 -5.44 9.79 15.98
N GLN A 193 -6.55 9.79 15.24
CA GLN A 193 -7.89 9.77 15.82
C GLN A 193 -8.22 8.43 16.48
N SER A 194 -7.71 7.30 15.97
CA SER A 194 -7.91 5.99 16.60
C SER A 194 -7.28 5.88 18.00
N ARG A 195 -6.32 6.74 18.33
CA ARG A 195 -5.65 6.82 19.64
C ARG A 195 -6.28 7.83 20.59
N LYS A 196 -7.20 8.67 20.10
CA LYS A 196 -7.89 9.68 20.90
C LYS A 196 -9.19 9.12 21.44
N ASP A 197 -9.48 9.48 22.68
CA ASP A 197 -10.76 9.19 23.31
C ASP A 197 -11.63 10.45 23.32
N TYR A 198 -12.94 10.25 23.28
CA TYR A 198 -13.93 11.33 23.34
C TYR A 198 -14.97 10.97 24.39
N PRO A 199 -15.44 11.92 25.20
CA PRO A 199 -16.48 11.65 26.19
C PRO A 199 -17.73 11.08 25.52
N VAL A 200 -18.15 9.89 25.97
CA VAL A 200 -19.42 9.29 25.58
C VAL A 200 -20.12 8.77 26.83
N GLU A 201 -21.32 9.27 27.08
CA GLU A 201 -22.09 9.00 28.29
C GLU A 201 -23.37 8.25 27.98
N GLU A 202 -23.67 7.23 28.78
CA GLU A 202 -24.98 6.59 28.77
C GLU A 202 -26.03 7.58 29.26
N GLN A 203 -27.11 7.73 28.50
CA GLN A 203 -28.18 8.63 28.84
C GLN A 203 -29.19 7.93 29.75
N PRO A 204 -29.76 8.62 30.74
CA PRO A 204 -30.78 8.03 31.61
C PRO A 204 -32.04 7.67 30.82
N ASP A 205 -32.80 6.69 31.31
CA ASP A 205 -34.08 6.25 30.73
C ASP A 205 -35.14 7.36 30.62
N THR A 206 -34.90 8.54 31.20
CA THR A 206 -35.75 9.72 31.05
C THR A 206 -35.53 10.47 29.74
N GLU A 207 -34.39 10.31 29.07
CA GLU A 207 -34.07 10.95 27.78
C GLU A 207 -34.51 10.12 26.57
N ARG A 208 -35.82 9.83 26.54
CA ARG A 208 -36.44 8.98 25.52
C ARG A 208 -36.71 9.71 24.20
N ASN A 209 -36.61 8.98 23.09
CA ASN A 209 -37.00 9.46 21.78
C ASN A 209 -38.50 9.16 21.50
N PRO A 210 -39.35 10.17 21.24
CA PRO A 210 -40.79 9.98 21.04
C PRO A 210 -41.17 9.05 19.89
N LEU A 211 -40.36 9.00 18.82
CA LEU A 211 -40.63 8.17 17.64
C LEU A 211 -40.39 6.69 17.92
N LEU A 212 -39.38 6.37 18.73
CA LEU A 212 -39.10 5.00 19.19
C LEU A 212 -40.11 4.56 20.25
N ASP A 213 -40.50 5.46 21.15
CA ASP A 213 -41.51 5.18 22.18
C ASP A 213 -42.89 4.91 21.58
N ARG A 214 -43.27 5.65 20.52
CA ARG A 214 -44.49 5.37 19.75
C ARG A 214 -44.49 3.95 19.18
N ALA A 215 -43.33 3.48 18.74
CA ALA A 215 -43.14 2.11 18.26
C ALA A 215 -43.09 1.06 19.37
N LYS A 216 -42.97 1.46 20.64
CA LYS A 216 -42.85 0.56 21.81
C LYS A 216 -41.66 -0.40 21.72
N VAL A 217 -40.55 0.05 21.16
CA VAL A 217 -39.31 -0.74 21.07
C VAL A 217 -38.43 -0.46 22.28
N ALA A 218 -37.70 -1.48 22.76
CA ALA A 218 -36.70 -1.32 23.81
C ALA A 218 -35.38 -0.85 23.19
N TYR A 219 -34.71 0.11 23.80
CA TYR A 219 -33.41 0.61 23.37
C TYR A 219 -32.66 1.23 24.53
N LYS A 220 -31.33 1.27 24.40
CA LYS A 220 -30.41 2.05 25.24
C LYS A 220 -29.96 3.28 24.45
N SER A 221 -29.52 4.33 25.14
CA SER A 221 -29.05 5.56 24.50
C SER A 221 -27.70 5.98 25.06
N VAL A 222 -26.80 6.41 24.19
CA VAL A 222 -25.53 7.04 24.55
C VAL A 222 -25.39 8.35 23.79
N LYS A 223 -24.62 9.28 24.34
CA LYS A 223 -24.42 10.60 23.76
C LYS A 223 -22.96 11.02 23.82
N SER A 224 -22.47 11.53 22.71
CA SER A 224 -21.19 12.22 22.58
C SER A 224 -21.42 13.73 22.43
N GLU A 225 -20.37 14.49 22.14
CA GLU A 225 -20.46 15.95 21.92
C GLU A 225 -21.49 16.30 20.83
N HIS A 226 -21.47 15.57 19.70
CA HIS A 226 -22.28 15.89 18.52
C HIS A 226 -23.41 14.88 18.24
N PHE A 227 -23.36 13.66 18.79
CA PHE A 227 -24.25 12.58 18.37
C PHE A 227 -24.97 11.91 19.54
N THR A 228 -26.21 11.51 19.30
CA THR A 228 -26.95 10.59 20.16
C THR A 228 -27.13 9.27 19.40
N VAL A 229 -26.62 8.18 19.97
CA VAL A 229 -26.68 6.85 19.38
C VAL A 229 -27.54 5.95 20.25
N ARG A 230 -28.55 5.35 19.64
CA ARG A 230 -29.57 4.53 20.30
C ARG A 230 -29.60 3.13 19.70
N GLY A 231 -30.06 2.14 20.45
CA GLY A 231 -30.22 0.80 19.90
C GLY A 231 -30.45 -0.33 20.90
N ASP A 232 -30.63 -1.54 20.40
CA ASP A 232 -30.78 -2.79 21.16
C ASP A 232 -29.45 -3.59 21.30
N PHE A 233 -28.35 -2.92 21.01
CA PHE A 233 -26.99 -3.44 21.19
C PHE A 233 -26.47 -3.19 22.61
N GLU A 234 -25.34 -3.82 22.93
CA GLU A 234 -24.65 -3.55 24.20
C GLU A 234 -24.17 -2.10 24.28
N VAL A 235 -24.23 -1.51 25.48
CA VAL A 235 -23.92 -0.08 25.69
C VAL A 235 -22.51 0.25 25.21
N GLU A 236 -21.54 -0.61 25.47
CA GLU A 236 -20.14 -0.39 25.06
C GLU A 236 -19.98 -0.34 23.54
N LEU A 237 -20.79 -1.08 22.78
CA LEU A 237 -20.80 -1.02 21.33
C LEU A 237 -21.45 0.28 20.82
N LEU A 238 -22.55 0.72 21.46
CA LEU A 238 -23.15 2.02 21.17
C LEU A 238 -22.15 3.16 21.46
N LYS A 239 -21.40 3.07 22.57
CA LYS A 239 -20.33 4.02 22.91
C LYS A 239 -19.23 4.03 21.86
N ALA A 240 -18.76 2.85 21.43
CA ALA A 240 -17.75 2.75 20.38
C ALA A 240 -18.23 3.36 19.05
N ALA A 241 -19.51 3.22 18.71
CA ALA A 241 -20.10 3.83 17.53
C ALA A 241 -20.14 5.37 17.62
N ALA A 242 -20.59 5.92 18.74
CA ALA A 242 -20.58 7.36 18.99
C ALA A 242 -19.15 7.93 18.99
N LEU A 243 -18.20 7.22 19.61
CA LEU A 243 -16.78 7.55 19.61
C LEU A 243 -16.21 7.61 18.18
N ASN A 244 -16.52 6.61 17.34
CA ASN A 244 -16.08 6.59 15.95
C ASN A 244 -16.75 7.68 15.11
N ALA A 245 -17.96 8.12 15.44
CA ALA A 245 -18.59 9.27 14.80
C ALA A 245 -17.82 10.57 15.08
N GLU A 246 -17.41 10.80 16.32
CA GLU A 246 -16.57 11.97 16.68
C GLU A 246 -15.23 11.95 15.94
N ARG A 247 -14.59 10.78 15.88
CA ARG A 247 -13.35 10.59 15.10
C ARG A 247 -13.59 10.87 13.61
N ALA A 248 -14.73 10.44 13.06
CA ALA A 248 -15.07 10.63 11.65
C ALA A 248 -15.19 12.10 11.27
N ILE A 249 -15.68 12.99 12.15
CA ILE A 249 -15.69 14.44 11.90
C ILE A 249 -14.26 14.93 11.63
N ARG A 250 -13.30 14.54 12.48
CA ARG A 250 -11.92 15.03 12.39
C ARG A 250 -11.17 14.49 11.18
N VAL A 251 -11.47 13.26 10.78
CA VAL A 251 -10.92 12.70 9.53
C VAL A 251 -11.55 13.38 8.31
N MET A 252 -12.85 13.67 8.34
CA MET A 252 -13.51 14.46 7.29
C MET A 252 -12.91 15.86 7.18
N GLU A 253 -12.63 16.53 8.31
CA GLU A 253 -11.93 17.82 8.34
C GLU A 253 -10.56 17.74 7.65
N ALA A 254 -9.76 16.72 7.94
CA ALA A 254 -8.46 16.52 7.31
C ALA A 254 -8.56 16.21 5.81
N ALA A 255 -9.52 15.35 5.43
CA ALA A 255 -9.77 14.96 4.04
C ALA A 255 -10.29 16.13 3.19
N THR A 256 -10.97 17.10 3.78
CA THR A 256 -11.61 18.24 3.08
C THR A 256 -10.95 19.58 3.37
N GLU A 257 -9.78 19.60 4.03
CA GLU A 257 -9.11 20.85 4.39
C GLU A 257 -8.88 21.76 3.17
N GLY A 258 -9.17 23.05 3.34
CA GLY A 258 -9.04 24.05 2.29
C GLY A 258 -10.11 23.98 1.21
N THR A 259 -11.11 23.09 1.34
CA THR A 259 -12.17 22.91 0.35
C THR A 259 -13.49 23.49 0.85
N GLU A 260 -14.02 24.48 0.14
CA GLU A 260 -15.32 25.06 0.42
C GLU A 260 -16.48 24.11 0.04
N GLY A 261 -17.63 24.27 0.71
CA GLY A 261 -18.86 23.51 0.44
C GLY A 261 -19.09 22.29 1.32
N PHE A 262 -18.03 21.73 1.93
CA PHE A 262 -18.17 20.71 2.98
C PHE A 262 -18.64 21.36 4.30
N SER A 263 -19.68 20.81 4.93
CA SER A 263 -20.34 21.43 6.07
C SER A 263 -19.75 20.96 7.40
N ARG A 264 -19.02 21.87 8.06
CA ARG A 264 -18.59 21.73 9.46
C ARG A 264 -19.67 22.09 10.48
N ASP A 265 -20.80 22.61 10.02
CA ASP A 265 -21.88 23.08 10.89
C ASP A 265 -22.68 21.89 11.46
N PRO A 266 -22.57 21.61 12.79
CA PRO A 266 -23.27 20.50 13.40
C PRO A 266 -24.80 20.63 13.32
N GLN A 267 -25.34 21.84 13.14
CA GLN A 267 -26.78 22.07 13.00
C GLN A 267 -27.34 21.56 11.67
N ARG A 268 -26.47 21.19 10.72
CA ARG A 268 -26.85 20.55 9.47
C ARG A 268 -26.72 19.04 9.53
N TRP A 269 -26.14 18.50 10.61
CA TRP A 269 -25.97 17.07 10.77
C TRP A 269 -27.22 16.42 11.31
N LEU A 270 -27.54 15.23 10.78
CA LEU A 270 -28.51 14.35 11.40
C LEU A 270 -27.81 13.69 12.59
N SER A 271 -28.07 14.15 13.81
CA SER A 271 -27.28 13.78 15.00
C SER A 271 -27.90 12.70 15.88
N ASP A 272 -29.17 12.33 15.68
CA ASP A 272 -29.85 11.24 16.40
C ASP A 272 -29.97 10.00 15.50
N TRP A 273 -29.35 8.89 15.91
CA TRP A 273 -29.35 7.62 15.18
C TRP A 273 -29.83 6.48 16.06
N ALA A 274 -30.58 5.55 15.48
CA ALA A 274 -30.99 4.31 16.12
C ALA A 274 -30.58 3.09 15.27
N PHE A 275 -29.82 2.19 15.87
CA PHE A 275 -29.35 0.95 15.28
C PHE A 275 -30.00 -0.24 15.98
N PHE A 276 -30.68 -1.08 15.22
CA PHE A 276 -31.32 -2.29 15.72
C PHE A 276 -30.74 -3.54 15.08
N LYS A 277 -30.68 -4.65 15.82
CA LYS A 277 -30.20 -5.93 15.28
C LYS A 277 -31.12 -6.45 14.18
N ASP A 278 -32.43 -6.34 14.37
CA ASP A 278 -33.41 -7.03 13.58
C ASP A 278 -34.20 -6.12 12.61
N LYS A 279 -34.48 -6.63 11.40
CA LYS A 279 -35.20 -5.90 10.35
C LYS A 279 -36.68 -5.67 10.67
N ASP A 280 -37.31 -6.54 11.44
CA ASP A 280 -38.70 -6.39 11.85
C ASP A 280 -38.86 -5.29 12.91
N THR A 281 -37.86 -5.07 13.76
CA THR A 281 -37.84 -3.90 14.66
C THR A 281 -37.81 -2.59 13.84
N TYR A 282 -36.99 -2.53 12.79
CA TYR A 282 -36.99 -1.41 11.85
C TYR A 282 -38.36 -1.21 11.19
N LYS A 283 -39.00 -2.27 10.69
CA LYS A 283 -40.34 -2.20 10.08
C LYS A 283 -41.40 -1.73 11.08
N GLN A 284 -41.37 -2.23 12.33
CA GLN A 284 -42.27 -1.83 13.40
C GLN A 284 -42.18 -0.33 13.66
N ILE A 285 -40.95 0.22 13.68
CA ILE A 285 -40.73 1.65 13.87
C ILE A 285 -41.32 2.46 12.70
N LEU A 286 -41.09 2.04 11.46
CA LEU A 286 -41.66 2.72 10.29
C LEU A 286 -43.20 2.67 10.29
N GLN A 287 -43.79 1.52 10.59
CA GLN A 287 -45.24 1.34 10.66
C GLN A 287 -45.88 2.20 11.76
N ALA A 288 -45.24 2.29 12.93
CA ALA A 288 -45.71 3.12 14.04
C ALA A 288 -45.65 4.63 13.73
N ASN A 289 -44.83 5.04 12.75
CA ASN A 289 -44.64 6.42 12.35
C ASN A 289 -45.07 6.66 10.89
N ALA A 290 -46.04 5.88 10.40
CA ALA A 290 -46.55 5.94 9.04
C ALA A 290 -47.13 7.31 8.67
N ASP A 291 -47.60 8.08 9.64
CA ASP A 291 -48.12 9.44 9.49
C ASP A 291 -47.07 10.45 9.00
N LEU A 292 -45.77 10.13 9.10
CA LEU A 292 -44.66 10.99 8.70
C LEU A 292 -44.21 10.80 7.25
N MET A 293 -44.86 9.91 6.48
CA MET A 293 -44.49 9.59 5.10
C MET A 293 -45.72 9.25 4.25
N SER A 294 -45.59 9.28 2.92
CA SER A 294 -46.69 8.84 2.05
C SER A 294 -46.85 7.32 2.10
N ALA A 295 -48.02 6.82 1.72
CA ALA A 295 -48.28 5.38 1.67
C ALA A 295 -47.33 4.66 0.69
N GLU A 296 -47.00 5.30 -0.42
CA GLU A 296 -46.04 4.77 -1.41
C GLU A 296 -44.62 4.72 -0.85
N ASP A 297 -44.18 5.77 -0.13
CA ASP A 297 -42.84 5.83 0.48
C ASP A 297 -42.70 4.80 1.60
N LEU A 298 -43.71 4.67 2.47
CA LEU A 298 -43.74 3.64 3.51
C LEU A 298 -43.64 2.24 2.91
N LYS A 299 -44.47 1.94 1.91
CA LYS A 299 -44.45 0.63 1.25
C LYS A 299 -43.08 0.34 0.66
N PHE A 300 -42.51 1.31 -0.06
CA PHE A 300 -41.20 1.18 -0.66
C PHE A 300 -40.11 0.89 0.38
N ARG A 301 -40.07 1.64 1.49
CA ARG A 301 -39.07 1.47 2.55
C ARG A 301 -39.21 0.13 3.29
N LEU A 302 -40.44 -0.33 3.52
CA LEU A 302 -40.69 -1.63 4.15
C LEU A 302 -40.21 -2.81 3.30
N GLU A 303 -40.40 -2.71 1.98
CA GLU A 303 -40.03 -3.76 1.02
C GLU A 303 -38.52 -3.74 0.70
N ASN A 304 -37.95 -2.55 0.48
CA ASN A 304 -36.67 -2.41 -0.20
C ASN A 304 -35.54 -1.84 0.67
N SER A 305 -35.83 -1.40 1.89
CA SER A 305 -34.86 -0.69 2.74
C SER A 305 -34.49 -1.45 4.01
N SER A 306 -33.32 -1.10 4.54
CA SER A 306 -32.82 -1.49 5.86
C SER A 306 -32.41 -0.29 6.71
N ALA A 307 -32.50 0.94 6.18
CA ALA A 307 -32.27 2.14 6.94
C ALA A 307 -32.99 3.35 6.34
N SER A 308 -33.50 4.24 7.19
CA SER A 308 -34.29 5.38 6.79
C SER A 308 -34.13 6.54 7.76
N ALA A 309 -34.15 7.76 7.23
CA ALA A 309 -34.34 8.96 8.02
C ALA A 309 -35.77 9.48 7.84
N PHE A 310 -36.38 9.94 8.93
CA PHE A 310 -37.71 10.56 8.95
C PHE A 310 -37.86 11.44 10.20
N GLY A 311 -38.89 12.31 10.20
CA GLY A 311 -39.13 13.31 11.25
C GLY A 311 -38.95 14.75 10.76
N SER A 312 -39.23 15.71 11.64
CA SER A 312 -39.00 17.14 11.38
C SER A 312 -37.51 17.47 11.51
N ARG A 313 -37.05 18.64 11.03
CA ARG A 313 -35.64 19.05 11.18
C ARG A 313 -35.15 19.02 12.63
N GLU A 314 -36.00 19.34 13.58
CA GLU A 314 -35.68 19.40 15.02
C GLU A 314 -35.79 18.03 15.72
N SER A 315 -36.41 17.04 15.06
CA SER A 315 -36.74 15.73 15.64
C SER A 315 -36.40 14.57 14.71
N ALA A 316 -35.55 14.78 13.72
CA ALA A 316 -35.23 13.78 12.71
C ALA A 316 -34.35 12.71 13.34
N ILE A 317 -34.66 11.45 13.04
CA ILE A 317 -33.86 10.30 13.47
C ILE A 317 -33.52 9.45 12.25
N ARG A 318 -32.30 8.92 12.21
CA ARG A 318 -31.94 7.84 11.28
C ARG A 318 -32.09 6.51 11.97
N VAL A 319 -32.98 5.66 11.50
CA VAL A 319 -33.19 4.29 12.01
C VAL A 319 -32.62 3.29 11.02
N SER A 320 -31.91 2.28 11.51
CA SER A 320 -31.34 1.22 10.68
C SER A 320 -31.37 -0.15 11.35
N ALA A 321 -31.59 -1.19 10.54
CA ALA A 321 -31.35 -2.57 10.89
C ALA A 321 -29.89 -2.91 10.58
N ALA A 322 -29.01 -2.76 11.57
CA ALA A 322 -27.57 -2.91 11.42
C ALA A 322 -27.12 -4.38 11.31
N GLY A 323 -27.91 -5.33 11.83
CA GLY A 323 -27.65 -6.76 11.77
C GLY A 323 -26.57 -7.26 12.72
N ASN A 324 -25.40 -6.61 12.73
CA ASN A 324 -24.22 -7.04 13.48
C ASN A 324 -23.38 -5.84 14.00
N GLU A 325 -22.33 -6.15 14.76
CA GLU A 325 -21.44 -5.15 15.37
C GLU A 325 -20.72 -4.26 14.35
N GLN A 326 -20.24 -4.83 13.24
CA GLN A 326 -19.57 -4.04 12.21
C GLN A 326 -20.56 -3.08 11.54
N GLY A 327 -21.81 -3.50 11.37
CA GLY A 327 -22.88 -2.67 10.83
C GLY A 327 -23.01 -1.35 11.59
N ILE A 328 -23.14 -1.39 12.90
CA ILE A 328 -23.29 -0.15 13.68
C ILE A 328 -22.05 0.75 13.58
N LEU A 329 -20.83 0.18 13.58
CA LEU A 329 -19.59 0.96 13.47
C LEU A 329 -19.43 1.63 12.10
N ASP A 330 -19.67 0.89 11.01
CA ASP A 330 -19.69 1.41 9.64
C ASP A 330 -20.76 2.50 9.49
N GLY A 331 -21.94 2.25 10.07
CA GLY A 331 -23.10 3.15 9.97
C GLY A 331 -22.85 4.49 10.63
N ALA A 332 -22.21 4.50 11.79
CA ALA A 332 -21.84 5.74 12.48
C ALA A 332 -20.90 6.60 11.62
N VAL A 333 -19.80 6.03 11.10
CA VAL A 333 -18.84 6.74 10.25
C VAL A 333 -19.49 7.20 8.94
N ARG A 334 -20.30 6.35 8.32
CA ARG A 334 -21.02 6.66 7.08
C ARG A 334 -22.02 7.79 7.24
N ASN A 335 -22.77 7.82 8.35
CA ASN A 335 -23.72 8.89 8.64
C ASN A 335 -23.03 10.26 8.75
N VAL A 336 -21.86 10.31 9.40
CA VAL A 336 -21.03 11.51 9.46
C VAL A 336 -20.59 11.92 8.06
N ALA A 337 -19.97 11.00 7.30
CA ALA A 337 -19.43 11.31 5.98
C ALA A 337 -20.50 11.86 5.03
N GLN A 338 -21.68 11.21 4.97
CA GLN A 338 -22.79 11.63 4.11
C GLN A 338 -23.30 13.02 4.48
N THR A 339 -23.45 13.31 5.77
CA THR A 339 -24.05 14.57 6.19
C THR A 339 -23.04 15.73 6.19
N TYR A 340 -21.78 15.44 6.49
CA TYR A 340 -20.68 16.39 6.39
C TYR A 340 -20.44 16.79 4.91
N ALA A 341 -20.55 15.85 3.97
CA ALA A 341 -20.38 16.11 2.55
C ALA A 341 -21.56 16.88 1.92
N GLY A 342 -22.80 16.67 2.40
CA GLY A 342 -23.97 17.40 1.90
C GLY A 342 -24.38 17.07 0.45
N VAL A 343 -23.83 15.99 -0.10
CA VAL A 343 -24.04 15.51 -1.46
C VAL A 343 -25.50 15.07 -1.66
N GLN A 344 -26.12 15.52 -2.75
CA GLN A 344 -27.55 15.30 -3.05
C GLN A 344 -27.79 14.06 -3.92
N SER A 345 -26.91 13.78 -4.87
CA SER A 345 -27.01 12.60 -5.72
C SER A 345 -26.91 11.33 -4.89
N ASP A 346 -27.89 10.44 -5.04
CA ASP A 346 -27.89 9.13 -4.38
C ASP A 346 -26.55 8.42 -4.57
N ALA A 347 -26.04 8.40 -5.81
CA ALA A 347 -24.83 7.65 -6.05
C ALA A 347 -23.60 8.21 -5.36
N LEU A 348 -23.37 9.52 -5.48
CA LEU A 348 -22.21 10.16 -4.87
C LEU A 348 -22.31 10.15 -3.33
N ARG A 349 -23.53 10.23 -2.79
CA ARG A 349 -23.80 10.10 -1.34
C ARG A 349 -23.48 8.70 -0.84
N GLU A 350 -23.78 7.66 -1.62
CA GLU A 350 -23.33 6.29 -1.32
C GLU A 350 -21.81 6.17 -1.41
N GLY A 351 -21.23 6.70 -2.48
CA GLY A 351 -19.79 6.68 -2.75
C GLY A 351 -19.00 7.26 -1.58
N ILE A 352 -19.32 8.48 -1.14
CA ILE A 352 -18.60 9.14 -0.03
C ILE A 352 -18.73 8.38 1.29
N GLY A 353 -19.90 7.80 1.56
CA GLY A 353 -20.12 6.96 2.73
C GLY A 353 -19.15 5.78 2.76
N HIS A 354 -19.07 5.02 1.66
CA HIS A 354 -18.18 3.88 1.53
C HIS A 354 -16.70 4.27 1.44
N THR A 355 -16.38 5.42 0.87
CA THR A 355 -15.00 5.91 0.78
C THR A 355 -14.43 6.13 2.18
N ILE A 356 -15.17 6.83 3.04
CA ILE A 356 -14.67 7.19 4.37
C ILE A 356 -14.66 5.99 5.32
N VAL A 357 -15.67 5.11 5.25
CA VAL A 357 -15.66 3.84 5.99
C VAL A 357 -14.46 2.98 5.58
N GLY A 358 -14.19 2.87 4.27
CA GLY A 358 -13.01 2.19 3.74
C GLY A 358 -11.69 2.80 4.21
N MET A 359 -11.60 4.13 4.31
CA MET A 359 -10.42 4.82 4.85
C MET A 359 -10.25 4.59 6.37
N PHE A 360 -11.34 4.46 7.12
CA PHE A 360 -11.32 4.26 8.58
C PHE A 360 -10.92 2.85 8.99
N PHE A 361 -11.60 1.86 8.40
CA PHE A 361 -11.53 0.47 8.87
C PHE A 361 -10.78 -0.43 7.90
N ASN A 362 -10.41 0.07 6.70
CA ASN A 362 -9.95 -0.78 5.60
C ASN A 362 -10.93 -1.95 5.34
N ASN A 363 -12.23 -1.68 5.54
CA ASN A 363 -13.36 -2.60 5.45
C ASN A 363 -14.60 -1.82 4.96
N ASN A 364 -15.54 -2.47 4.27
CA ASN A 364 -16.84 -1.90 3.89
C ASN A 364 -17.88 -3.03 3.93
N ARG A 365 -18.76 -3.10 4.94
CA ARG A 365 -19.77 -4.18 5.05
C ARG A 365 -21.22 -3.72 5.07
N GLN A 366 -21.48 -2.41 5.07
CA GLN A 366 -22.84 -1.90 5.06
C GLN A 366 -23.35 -1.46 3.70
N PHE A 367 -24.52 -1.98 3.31
CA PHE A 367 -25.29 -1.51 2.16
C PHE A 367 -26.52 -0.77 2.68
N VAL A 368 -26.78 0.43 2.17
CA VAL A 368 -28.11 1.04 2.28
C VAL A 368 -28.44 1.66 0.93
N VAL A 369 -29.00 0.86 0.02
CA VAL A 369 -29.75 1.43 -1.10
C VAL A 369 -30.86 0.51 -1.57
N ASP A 370 -32.06 1.09 -1.60
CA ASP A 370 -33.33 0.50 -1.98
C ASP A 370 -33.35 0.16 -3.48
N ARG A 371 -33.49 -1.11 -3.87
CA ARG A 371 -33.67 -1.53 -5.29
C ARG A 371 -35.12 -1.88 -5.57
N LYS A 372 -35.66 -1.45 -6.71
CA LYS A 372 -37.05 -1.74 -7.12
C LYS A 372 -37.23 -3.11 -7.78
N GLU A 373 -36.17 -3.67 -8.37
CA GLU A 373 -36.17 -5.00 -8.99
C GLU A 373 -34.94 -5.77 -8.49
N GLN A 374 -35.13 -6.61 -7.48
CA GLN A 374 -34.29 -7.80 -7.32
C GLN A 374 -34.76 -8.78 -8.40
N GLU A 375 -34.08 -8.86 -9.54
CA GLU A 375 -34.22 -10.03 -10.40
C GLU A 375 -33.66 -11.25 -9.65
N ARG A 376 -34.54 -11.89 -8.88
CA ARG A 376 -34.58 -13.29 -8.42
C ARG A 376 -33.25 -14.04 -8.34
N THR A 377 -32.68 -14.14 -7.13
CA THR A 377 -32.65 -15.33 -6.24
C THR A 377 -31.56 -15.10 -5.19
N SER A 378 -31.95 -14.92 -3.92
CA SER A 378 -31.00 -14.87 -2.80
C SER A 378 -31.43 -15.88 -1.75
N SER A 379 -30.74 -17.03 -1.67
CA SER A 379 -31.06 -18.07 -0.69
C SER A 379 -29.88 -18.95 -0.27
N THR A 380 -28.63 -18.47 -0.35
CA THR A 380 -27.45 -19.21 0.17
C THR A 380 -26.40 -18.28 0.80
N GLU A 381 -25.57 -18.82 1.71
CA GLU A 381 -24.39 -18.14 2.28
C GLU A 381 -23.39 -17.64 1.20
N GLU A 382 -23.35 -18.29 0.04
CA GLU A 382 -22.56 -17.86 -1.14
C GLU A 382 -22.97 -16.47 -1.66
N ASP A 383 -24.23 -16.04 -1.47
CA ASP A 383 -24.68 -14.70 -1.87
C ASP A 383 -24.23 -13.62 -0.86
N LEU A 384 -23.99 -13.95 0.41
CA LEU A 384 -23.49 -13.00 1.41
C LEU A 384 -22.04 -12.58 1.13
N GLU A 385 -21.19 -13.48 0.62
CA GLU A 385 -19.85 -13.13 0.13
C GLU A 385 -19.89 -12.28 -1.15
N LYS A 386 -20.92 -12.47 -1.98
CA LYS A 386 -21.12 -11.72 -3.24
C LYS A 386 -21.70 -10.32 -3.02
N PHE A 387 -22.56 -10.16 -2.00
CA PHE A 387 -23.28 -8.92 -1.70
C PHE A 387 -22.84 -8.24 -0.40
N SER A 388 -21.78 -8.73 0.27
CA SER A 388 -21.00 -8.02 1.30
C SER A 388 -19.51 -8.39 1.25
N PRO A 389 -18.82 -8.18 0.11
CA PRO A 389 -17.42 -8.58 -0.01
C PRO A 389 -16.55 -7.80 0.97
N ASN A 390 -15.46 -8.42 1.42
CA ASN A 390 -14.40 -7.70 2.13
C ASN A 390 -13.79 -6.60 1.21
N PHE A 391 -13.08 -5.65 1.80
CA PHE A 391 -12.57 -4.49 1.05
C PHE A 391 -11.57 -4.85 -0.05
N ASP A 392 -10.85 -5.97 0.09
CA ASP A 392 -9.95 -6.48 -0.94
C ASP A 392 -10.73 -6.94 -2.19
N ALA A 393 -11.87 -7.61 -2.01
CA ALA A 393 -12.74 -7.95 -3.13
C ALA A 393 -13.35 -6.69 -3.79
N TRP A 394 -13.65 -5.62 -3.05
CA TRP A 394 -14.06 -4.34 -3.65
C TRP A 394 -12.93 -3.72 -4.47
N LYS A 395 -11.70 -3.74 -3.95
CA LYS A 395 -10.50 -3.31 -4.66
C LYS A 395 -10.28 -4.09 -5.95
N ASP A 396 -10.52 -5.39 -5.95
CA ASP A 396 -10.43 -6.23 -7.14
C ASP A 396 -11.54 -5.92 -8.14
N LEU A 397 -12.78 -5.72 -7.68
CA LEU A 397 -13.90 -5.31 -8.54
C LEU A 397 -13.67 -3.92 -9.16
N ALA A 398 -13.08 -2.97 -8.43
CA ALA A 398 -12.73 -1.66 -8.97
C ALA A 398 -11.59 -1.74 -9.98
N LEU A 399 -10.57 -2.58 -9.71
CA LEU A 399 -9.53 -2.89 -10.69
C LEU A 399 -10.13 -3.50 -11.96
N GLU A 400 -11.04 -4.47 -11.84
CA GLU A 400 -11.75 -5.04 -12.99
C GLU A 400 -12.56 -3.98 -13.73
N ALA A 401 -13.32 -3.14 -13.00
CA ALA A 401 -14.11 -2.05 -13.57
C ALA A 401 -13.24 -1.04 -14.33
N ALA A 402 -12.04 -0.73 -13.82
CA ALA A 402 -11.08 0.14 -14.47
C ALA A 402 -10.56 -0.42 -15.80
N TRP A 403 -10.50 -1.75 -15.94
CA TRP A 403 -10.13 -2.39 -17.20
C TRP A 403 -11.29 -2.60 -18.17
N LYS A 404 -12.54 -2.55 -17.72
CA LYS A 404 -13.70 -2.72 -18.61
C LYS A 404 -13.73 -1.63 -19.67
N LEU A 405 -14.13 -2.01 -20.88
CA LEU A 405 -14.22 -1.11 -22.01
C LEU A 405 -15.50 -0.26 -21.92
N ALA A 406 -15.43 0.99 -22.38
CA ALA A 406 -16.57 1.90 -22.42
C ALA A 406 -17.71 1.43 -23.35
N ASP A 407 -17.44 0.52 -24.30
CA ASP A 407 -18.44 -0.10 -25.18
C ASP A 407 -19.19 -1.28 -24.53
N THR A 408 -18.69 -1.77 -23.40
CA THR A 408 -19.41 -2.70 -22.52
C THR A 408 -20.25 -1.88 -21.55
N ALA A 409 -21.37 -2.42 -21.05
CA ALA A 409 -22.36 -1.73 -20.21
C ALA A 409 -21.81 -1.30 -18.82
N SER A 410 -20.71 -0.56 -18.79
CA SER A 410 -20.00 -0.04 -17.63
C SER A 410 -20.48 1.37 -17.33
N THR A 411 -20.68 1.63 -16.05
CA THR A 411 -21.15 2.94 -15.57
C THR A 411 -20.03 3.98 -15.70
N SER A 412 -20.30 5.04 -16.45
CA SER A 412 -19.41 6.21 -16.57
C SER A 412 -19.59 7.20 -15.42
N ALA A 413 -18.56 7.99 -15.12
CA ALA A 413 -18.60 9.06 -14.11
C ALA A 413 -19.75 10.05 -14.36
N ALA A 414 -20.06 10.34 -15.62
CA ALA A 414 -21.14 11.25 -16.01
C ALA A 414 -22.54 10.74 -15.65
N GLN A 415 -22.69 9.44 -15.42
CA GLN A 415 -23.96 8.86 -14.98
C GLN A 415 -24.13 8.92 -13.45
N LEU A 416 -23.05 9.00 -12.68
CA LEU A 416 -23.10 9.00 -11.21
C LEU A 416 -24.03 10.08 -10.62
N PRO A 417 -24.00 11.35 -11.05
CA PRO A 417 -24.86 12.36 -10.43
C PRO A 417 -26.35 12.15 -10.73
N ILE A 418 -26.71 11.41 -11.79
CA ILE A 418 -28.09 11.32 -12.31
C ILE A 418 -28.73 9.93 -12.15
N ILE A 419 -27.98 8.89 -11.79
CA ILE A 419 -28.54 7.56 -11.51
C ILE A 419 -29.19 7.57 -10.12
N PRO A 420 -30.51 7.33 -10.00
CA PRO A 420 -31.13 7.19 -8.70
C PRO A 420 -30.80 5.83 -8.08
N ALA A 421 -30.75 5.82 -6.76
CA ALA A 421 -30.60 4.66 -5.89
C ALA A 421 -31.34 3.41 -6.40
N ALA A 422 -32.63 3.58 -6.69
CA ALA A 422 -33.55 2.53 -7.12
C ALA A 422 -33.19 1.84 -8.45
N LYS A 423 -32.34 2.46 -9.26
CA LYS A 423 -31.92 1.98 -10.59
C LYS A 423 -30.45 1.63 -10.66
N PHE A 424 -29.77 1.52 -9.52
CA PHE A 424 -28.35 1.22 -9.49
C PHE A 424 -28.03 -0.18 -10.02
N PRO A 425 -27.31 -0.32 -11.14
CA PRO A 425 -26.69 -1.60 -11.47
C PRO A 425 -25.53 -1.89 -10.51
N ASP A 426 -25.08 -3.15 -10.45
CA ASP A 426 -24.02 -3.57 -9.51
C ASP A 426 -22.69 -2.85 -9.76
N ASP A 427 -22.36 -2.61 -11.04
CA ASP A 427 -21.12 -1.92 -11.44
C ASP A 427 -21.14 -0.42 -11.08
N ALA A 428 -22.31 0.24 -11.09
CA ALA A 428 -22.44 1.65 -10.68
C ALA A 428 -22.07 1.88 -9.22
N ARG A 429 -22.26 0.88 -8.35
CA ARG A 429 -21.91 0.99 -6.93
C ARG A 429 -20.41 0.96 -6.71
N ILE A 430 -19.74 -0.02 -7.33
CA ILE A 430 -18.27 -0.12 -7.33
C ILE A 430 -17.68 1.13 -7.95
N LYS A 431 -18.25 1.60 -9.08
CA LYS A 431 -17.84 2.83 -9.72
C LYS A 431 -17.99 4.03 -8.79
N SER A 432 -19.14 4.20 -8.14
CA SER A 432 -19.38 5.33 -7.25
C SER A 432 -18.36 5.39 -6.12
N TRP A 433 -18.18 4.30 -5.37
CA TRP A 433 -17.19 4.26 -4.29
C TRP A 433 -15.76 4.53 -4.78
N SER A 434 -15.33 3.78 -5.80
CA SER A 434 -13.94 3.85 -6.29
C SER A 434 -13.62 5.19 -6.93
N PHE A 435 -14.60 5.82 -7.59
CA PHE A 435 -14.45 7.15 -8.19
C PHE A 435 -14.46 8.24 -7.12
N VAL A 436 -15.34 8.16 -6.11
CA VAL A 436 -15.32 9.10 -4.99
C VAL A 436 -14.03 8.98 -4.16
N ASP A 437 -13.51 7.78 -3.92
CA ASP A 437 -12.19 7.59 -3.27
C ASP A 437 -11.08 8.29 -4.06
N TYR A 438 -11.07 8.12 -5.38
CA TYR A 438 -10.14 8.82 -6.25
C TYR A 438 -10.29 10.35 -6.16
N LEU A 439 -11.52 10.89 -6.26
CA LEU A 439 -11.76 12.34 -6.18
C LEU A 439 -11.35 12.92 -4.82
N MET A 440 -11.63 12.23 -3.71
CA MET A 440 -11.21 12.67 -2.38
C MET A 440 -9.69 12.75 -2.24
N ARG A 441 -8.95 11.88 -2.93
CA ARG A 441 -7.47 11.92 -2.97
C ARG A 441 -6.94 12.92 -3.97
N ARG A 442 -7.62 13.18 -5.09
CA ARG A 442 -7.23 14.16 -6.11
C ARG A 442 -7.53 15.58 -5.66
N ASP A 443 -8.81 15.92 -5.59
CA ASP A 443 -9.36 17.20 -5.22
C ASP A 443 -10.84 16.99 -4.81
N PRO A 444 -11.18 17.09 -3.51
CA PRO A 444 -12.51 16.82 -3.01
C PRO A 444 -13.54 17.84 -3.50
N LYS A 445 -13.12 19.00 -4.04
CA LYS A 445 -14.04 19.96 -4.68
C LYS A 445 -14.71 19.36 -5.91
N LEU A 446 -14.02 18.46 -6.62
CA LEU A 446 -14.55 17.81 -7.81
C LEU A 446 -15.76 16.92 -7.50
N LEU A 447 -15.85 16.36 -6.29
CA LEU A 447 -17.03 15.63 -5.83
C LEU A 447 -18.26 16.55 -5.76
N LEU A 448 -18.11 17.72 -5.13
CA LEU A 448 -19.18 18.71 -5.01
C LEU A 448 -19.56 19.32 -6.36
N SER A 449 -18.57 19.54 -7.23
CA SER A 449 -18.82 19.99 -8.60
C SER A 449 -19.65 18.97 -9.37
N LEU A 450 -19.29 17.68 -9.30
CA LEU A 450 -20.06 16.62 -9.97
C LEU A 450 -21.49 16.52 -9.42
N ASP A 451 -21.66 16.62 -8.09
CA ASP A 451 -22.97 16.60 -7.42
C ASP A 451 -23.89 17.77 -7.81
N SER A 452 -23.31 18.93 -8.16
CA SER A 452 -24.08 20.10 -8.60
C SER A 452 -24.94 19.84 -9.85
N PHE A 453 -24.64 18.76 -10.59
CA PHE A 453 -25.35 18.34 -11.80
C PHE A 453 -26.38 17.22 -11.57
N HIS A 454 -26.79 16.96 -10.32
CA HIS A 454 -27.77 15.91 -9.99
C HIS A 454 -29.15 16.05 -10.67
N GLN A 455 -29.50 17.26 -11.11
CA GLN A 455 -30.77 17.55 -11.80
C GLN A 455 -30.69 17.38 -13.32
N GLU A 456 -29.50 17.10 -13.86
CA GLU A 456 -29.33 16.87 -15.29
C GLU A 456 -30.04 15.60 -15.74
N ARG A 457 -30.41 15.57 -17.03
CA ARG A 457 -31.18 14.45 -17.60
C ARG A 457 -30.36 13.53 -18.49
N SER A 458 -29.14 13.90 -18.84
CA SER A 458 -28.29 13.10 -19.72
C SER A 458 -26.81 13.20 -19.33
N PRO A 459 -26.03 12.11 -19.49
CA PRO A 459 -24.58 12.11 -19.25
C PRO A 459 -23.83 13.16 -20.08
N ILE A 460 -24.24 13.38 -21.33
CA ILE A 460 -23.65 14.38 -22.23
C ILE A 460 -23.77 15.81 -21.65
N SER A 461 -24.91 16.13 -21.02
CA SER A 461 -25.09 17.43 -20.36
C SER A 461 -24.16 17.57 -19.16
N VAL A 462 -24.04 16.51 -18.36
CA VAL A 462 -23.14 16.46 -17.20
C VAL A 462 -21.68 16.67 -17.65
N GLU A 463 -21.21 15.95 -18.67
CA GLU A 463 -19.84 16.08 -19.19
C GLU A 463 -19.51 17.49 -19.64
N LYS A 464 -20.40 18.09 -20.44
CA LYS A 464 -20.22 19.45 -20.95
C LYS A 464 -20.16 20.47 -19.82
N LYS A 465 -21.15 20.45 -18.92
CA LYS A 465 -21.24 21.40 -17.80
C LYS A 465 -20.11 21.23 -16.80
N PHE A 466 -19.67 19.99 -16.57
CA PHE A 466 -18.53 19.70 -15.71
C PHE A 466 -17.25 20.33 -16.26
N ALA A 467 -16.98 20.16 -17.57
CA ALA A 467 -15.80 20.76 -18.20
C ALA A 467 -15.84 22.30 -18.15
N GLU A 468 -17.02 22.91 -18.37
CA GLU A 468 -17.22 24.36 -18.26
C GLU A 468 -16.98 24.86 -16.82
N ALA A 469 -17.40 24.11 -15.81
CA ALA A 469 -17.28 24.50 -14.39
C ALA A 469 -15.87 24.28 -13.81
N ASN A 470 -15.03 23.46 -14.44
CA ASN A 470 -13.71 23.05 -13.92
C ASN A 470 -12.57 23.41 -14.90
N GLU A 471 -12.64 24.59 -15.50
CA GLU A 471 -11.55 25.17 -16.32
C GLU A 471 -11.05 24.25 -17.45
N GLY A 472 -11.97 23.49 -18.06
CA GLY A 472 -11.67 22.57 -19.15
C GLY A 472 -11.24 21.16 -18.71
N LEU A 473 -11.15 20.87 -17.41
CA LEU A 473 -10.96 19.51 -16.90
C LEU A 473 -12.19 18.65 -17.25
N THR A 474 -11.98 17.62 -18.05
CA THR A 474 -13.08 16.77 -18.55
C THR A 474 -13.30 15.53 -17.69
N LEU A 475 -14.53 14.99 -17.69
CA LEU A 475 -14.81 13.70 -17.07
C LEU A 475 -14.05 12.54 -17.74
N ALA A 476 -13.77 12.63 -19.04
CA ALA A 476 -12.95 11.65 -19.74
C ALA A 476 -11.50 11.62 -19.22
N GLN A 477 -10.94 12.79 -18.89
CA GLN A 477 -9.63 12.86 -18.24
C GLN A 477 -9.67 12.24 -16.84
N LEU A 478 -10.67 12.59 -16.02
CA LEU A 478 -10.82 12.01 -14.67
C LEU A 478 -11.05 10.49 -14.70
N GLU A 479 -11.78 9.98 -15.69
CA GLU A 479 -11.96 8.56 -15.95
C GLU A 479 -10.64 7.86 -16.24
N LYS A 480 -9.80 8.44 -17.11
CA LYS A 480 -8.46 7.91 -17.38
C LYS A 480 -7.60 7.89 -16.11
N GLU A 481 -7.55 8.99 -15.37
CA GLU A 481 -6.71 9.09 -14.18
C GLU A 481 -7.22 8.18 -13.04
N TRP A 482 -8.54 8.03 -12.89
CA TRP A 482 -9.15 7.04 -12.01
C TRP A 482 -8.77 5.62 -12.43
N LYS A 483 -8.81 5.32 -13.73
CA LYS A 483 -8.37 4.03 -14.26
C LYS A 483 -6.89 3.79 -13.94
N ASP A 484 -6.01 4.76 -14.18
CA ASP A 484 -4.59 4.64 -13.88
C ASP A 484 -4.36 4.39 -12.37
N PHE A 485 -5.10 5.09 -11.51
CA PHE A 485 -5.10 4.88 -10.06
C PHE A 485 -5.49 3.44 -9.68
N TRP A 486 -6.61 2.94 -10.18
CA TRP A 486 -7.10 1.60 -9.84
C TRP A 486 -6.30 0.49 -10.51
N THR A 487 -5.72 0.72 -11.68
CA THR A 487 -4.88 -0.27 -12.36
C THR A 487 -3.46 -0.36 -11.81
N GLU A 488 -3.11 0.47 -10.83
CA GLU A 488 -1.77 0.56 -10.24
C GLU A 488 -0.72 0.92 -11.29
N ALA A 489 -1.06 1.87 -12.19
CA ALA A 489 -0.25 2.20 -13.37
C ALA A 489 1.17 2.69 -13.05
N SER A 490 1.44 3.08 -11.81
CA SER A 490 2.76 3.42 -11.31
C SER A 490 3.01 2.85 -9.90
N PRO A 491 4.28 2.82 -9.44
CA PRO A 491 4.63 2.36 -8.09
C PRO A 491 4.02 3.25 -7.00
N VAL A 492 3.86 4.55 -7.27
CA VAL A 492 3.21 5.49 -6.33
C VAL A 492 1.74 5.11 -6.17
N LEU A 493 1.01 4.93 -7.27
CA LEU A 493 -0.41 4.54 -7.24
C LEU A 493 -0.60 3.16 -6.61
N LYS A 494 0.29 2.21 -6.92
CA LYS A 494 0.33 0.90 -6.28
C LYS A 494 0.50 1.00 -4.77
N ALA A 495 1.39 1.87 -4.30
CA ALA A 495 1.65 2.05 -2.88
C ALA A 495 0.46 2.66 -2.14
N ILE A 496 -0.21 3.64 -2.76
CA ILE A 496 -1.45 4.23 -2.22
C ILE A 496 -2.52 3.15 -2.05
N ARG A 497 -2.78 2.33 -3.09
CA ARG A 497 -3.81 1.28 -3.03
C ARG A 497 -3.54 0.19 -1.99
N ASN A 498 -2.27 -0.16 -1.84
CA ASN A 498 -1.82 -1.19 -0.91
C ASN A 498 -1.57 -0.66 0.51
N ASN A 499 -1.74 0.65 0.73
CA ASN A 499 -1.41 1.31 1.99
C ASN A 499 0.03 0.98 2.45
N THR A 500 0.96 0.98 1.51
CA THR A 500 2.39 0.74 1.74
C THR A 500 3.20 1.97 1.40
N GLU A 501 4.47 1.99 1.82
CA GLU A 501 5.39 3.02 1.34
C GLU A 501 5.81 2.73 -0.12
N PRO A 502 5.97 3.75 -0.98
CA PRO A 502 6.28 3.56 -2.41
C PRO A 502 7.49 2.67 -2.68
N LEU A 503 8.57 2.87 -1.92
CA LEU A 503 9.77 2.06 -2.04
C LEU A 503 9.55 0.58 -1.64
N ALA A 504 8.62 0.30 -0.72
CA ALA A 504 8.27 -1.08 -0.37
C ALA A 504 7.59 -1.83 -1.52
N SER A 505 6.92 -1.12 -2.44
CA SER A 505 6.30 -1.75 -3.60
C SER A 505 7.31 -2.27 -4.64
N VAL A 506 8.56 -1.80 -4.58
CA VAL A 506 9.64 -2.16 -5.51
C VAL A 506 10.80 -2.90 -4.85
N SER A 507 10.92 -2.90 -3.52
CA SER A 507 11.89 -3.72 -2.78
C SER A 507 11.40 -5.16 -2.61
N LYS A 508 12.06 -6.14 -3.23
CA LYS A 508 11.66 -7.55 -3.15
C LYS A 508 11.88 -8.09 -1.74
N ASP A 509 10.85 -8.71 -1.16
CA ASP A 509 10.93 -9.41 0.14
C ASP A 509 11.34 -8.53 1.35
N VAL A 510 11.20 -7.20 1.29
CA VAL A 510 11.62 -6.28 2.38
C VAL A 510 11.12 -6.70 3.76
N GLN A 511 9.85 -7.13 3.85
CA GLN A 511 9.24 -7.58 5.11
C GLN A 511 9.86 -8.88 5.63
N LYS A 512 10.15 -9.83 4.73
CA LYS A 512 10.79 -11.10 5.07
C LYS A 512 12.20 -10.88 5.60
N TRP A 513 12.97 -9.98 4.99
CA TRP A 513 14.31 -9.63 5.46
C TRP A 513 14.26 -8.91 6.81
N LEU A 514 13.34 -7.96 6.99
CA LEU A 514 13.14 -7.25 8.26
C LEU A 514 12.75 -8.21 9.40
N GLU A 515 11.84 -9.14 9.13
CA GLU A 515 11.39 -10.14 10.11
C GLU A 515 12.55 -11.01 10.59
N GLU A 516 13.34 -11.56 9.67
CA GLU A 516 14.49 -12.40 10.00
C GLU A 516 15.62 -11.60 10.67
N PHE A 517 15.82 -10.34 10.29
CA PHE A 517 16.75 -9.44 10.99
C PHE A 517 16.31 -9.22 12.44
N ASN A 518 15.02 -8.97 12.67
CA ASN A 518 14.47 -8.80 14.02
C ASN A 518 14.51 -10.10 14.85
N LYS A 519 14.34 -11.28 14.23
CA LYS A 519 14.56 -12.57 14.89
C LYS A 519 16.01 -12.74 15.32
N ALA A 520 16.97 -12.43 14.46
CA ALA A 520 18.40 -12.48 14.78
C ALA A 520 18.75 -11.52 15.94
N ARG A 521 18.21 -10.30 15.92
CA ARG A 521 18.36 -9.32 17.01
C ARG A 521 17.76 -9.84 18.33
N THR A 522 16.54 -10.37 18.29
CA THR A 522 15.88 -10.91 19.49
C THR A 522 16.64 -12.09 20.08
N ALA A 523 17.17 -12.99 19.25
CA ALA A 523 18.02 -14.11 19.68
C ALA A 523 19.33 -13.68 20.35
N LEU A 524 19.73 -12.42 20.15
CA LEU A 524 20.88 -11.80 20.79
C LEU A 524 20.50 -10.92 21.98
N ASP A 525 19.23 -10.89 22.40
CA ASP A 525 18.70 -9.99 23.43
C ASP A 525 18.81 -8.50 23.05
N SER A 526 18.65 -8.21 21.75
CA SER A 526 18.55 -6.85 21.21
C SER A 526 17.11 -6.45 20.92
N THR A 527 16.82 -5.14 20.97
CA THR A 527 15.50 -4.56 20.60
C THR A 527 15.17 -4.78 19.12
N THR A 528 13.90 -4.92 18.77
CA THR A 528 13.49 -4.94 17.36
C THR A 528 13.55 -3.53 16.74
N VAL A 529 13.64 -3.50 15.42
CA VAL A 529 13.69 -2.26 14.61
C VAL A 529 12.52 -2.17 13.66
N THR A 530 12.22 -0.94 13.26
CA THR A 530 11.29 -0.61 12.18
C THR A 530 12.03 -0.35 10.87
N TRP A 531 11.30 -0.36 9.74
CA TRP A 531 11.86 -0.05 8.42
C TRP A 531 11.46 1.37 7.99
N SER A 532 12.36 2.05 7.26
CA SER A 532 12.13 3.38 6.70
C SER A 532 12.38 3.42 5.19
N SER A 533 11.40 3.89 4.42
CA SER A 533 11.53 4.20 2.98
C SER A 533 12.63 5.24 2.73
N ALA A 534 12.61 6.34 3.48
CA ALA A 534 13.58 7.42 3.37
C ALA A 534 15.02 6.93 3.55
N TYR A 535 15.27 6.04 4.51
CA TYR A 535 16.61 5.47 4.71
C TYR A 535 16.95 4.45 3.62
N SER A 536 15.96 3.72 3.12
CA SER A 536 16.13 2.69 2.09
C SER A 536 16.39 3.24 0.70
N THR A 537 16.14 4.52 0.43
CA THR A 537 16.38 5.13 -0.89
C THR A 537 17.85 5.01 -1.29
N ARG A 538 18.78 5.28 -0.37
CA ARG A 538 20.22 5.09 -0.62
C ARG A 538 20.63 3.63 -0.73
N CYS A 539 19.97 2.75 0.03
CA CYS A 539 20.15 1.31 -0.16
C CYS A 539 19.76 0.89 -1.58
N LYS A 540 18.64 1.40 -2.11
CA LYS A 540 18.20 1.14 -3.50
C LYS A 540 19.21 1.63 -4.52
N ASP A 541 19.63 2.90 -4.43
CA ASP A 541 20.63 3.48 -5.34
C ASP A 541 21.89 2.60 -5.39
N HIS A 542 22.37 2.18 -4.22
CA HIS A 542 23.58 1.36 -4.11
C HIS A 542 23.38 -0.08 -4.62
N VAL A 543 22.22 -0.70 -4.40
CA VAL A 543 21.88 -1.99 -5.02
C VAL A 543 21.88 -1.87 -6.55
N GLU A 544 21.28 -0.81 -7.09
CA GLU A 544 21.24 -0.59 -8.54
C GLU A 544 22.65 -0.37 -9.11
N TYR A 545 23.51 0.37 -8.41
CA TYR A 545 24.93 0.52 -8.76
C TYR A 545 25.66 -0.84 -8.79
N LEU A 546 25.54 -1.66 -7.74
CA LEU A 546 26.20 -2.97 -7.67
C LEU A 546 25.62 -3.99 -8.69
N LEU A 547 24.36 -3.82 -9.08
CA LEU A 547 23.74 -4.60 -10.17
C LEU A 547 24.31 -4.21 -11.54
N ALA A 548 24.58 -2.92 -11.77
CA ALA A 548 25.14 -2.42 -13.02
C ALA A 548 26.65 -2.70 -13.14
N ASN A 549 27.36 -2.79 -12.02
CA ASN A 549 28.83 -2.87 -11.98
C ASN A 549 29.31 -4.13 -11.24
N GLU A 550 29.23 -5.29 -11.89
CA GLU A 550 29.55 -6.58 -11.23
C GLU A 550 31.00 -6.68 -10.71
N ALA A 551 31.93 -5.98 -11.36
CA ALA A 551 33.34 -5.92 -10.95
C ALA A 551 33.55 -5.17 -9.62
N GLU A 552 32.57 -4.39 -9.18
CA GLU A 552 32.61 -3.63 -7.93
C GLU A 552 31.91 -4.38 -6.78
N ARG A 553 31.77 -5.71 -6.90
CA ARG A 553 31.29 -6.59 -5.84
C ARG A 553 32.47 -7.21 -5.08
N GLY A 554 32.30 -7.44 -3.79
CA GLY A 554 33.33 -7.97 -2.90
C GLY A 554 33.64 -7.06 -1.70
N PRO A 555 34.33 -7.57 -0.66
CA PRO A 555 34.45 -6.92 0.65
C PRO A 555 34.99 -5.48 0.65
N VAL A 556 35.73 -5.09 -0.40
CA VAL A 556 36.34 -3.76 -0.56
C VAL A 556 35.46 -2.87 -1.41
N ALA A 557 35.13 -3.33 -2.62
CA ALA A 557 34.43 -2.54 -3.61
C ALA A 557 32.98 -2.26 -3.21
N GLU A 558 32.35 -3.14 -2.41
CA GLU A 558 31.02 -2.90 -1.83
C GLU A 558 30.96 -1.68 -0.90
N GLN A 559 32.10 -1.18 -0.43
CA GLN A 559 32.20 -0.05 0.49
C GLN A 559 32.69 1.24 -0.20
N ASP A 560 32.84 1.20 -1.53
CA ASP A 560 33.30 2.30 -2.35
C ASP A 560 32.48 2.40 -3.65
N GLU A 561 31.76 3.51 -3.83
CA GLU A 561 31.04 3.78 -5.07
C GLU A 561 31.83 4.74 -5.94
N LYS A 562 32.19 4.29 -7.15
CA LYS A 562 32.95 5.07 -8.12
C LYS A 562 32.02 5.96 -8.93
N ILE A 563 32.23 7.26 -8.83
CA ILE A 563 31.35 8.30 -9.41
C ILE A 563 31.35 8.25 -10.95
N ASP A 564 32.41 7.76 -11.58
CA ASP A 564 32.59 7.68 -13.03
C ASP A 564 31.95 6.44 -13.68
N LEU A 565 31.49 5.48 -12.87
CA LEU A 565 30.80 4.28 -13.36
C LEU A 565 29.29 4.52 -13.53
N PRO A 566 28.61 3.71 -14.37
CA PRO A 566 27.15 3.76 -14.50
C PRO A 566 26.44 3.72 -13.13
N LEU A 567 25.53 4.67 -12.91
CA LEU A 567 24.79 4.86 -11.66
C LEU A 567 25.63 5.28 -10.43
N GLY A 568 26.92 5.56 -10.60
CA GLY A 568 27.77 6.10 -9.55
C GLY A 568 27.43 7.56 -9.22
N SER A 569 27.58 7.94 -7.96
CA SER A 569 27.27 9.28 -7.47
C SER A 569 28.13 9.68 -6.26
N HIS A 570 28.30 10.99 -6.05
CA HIS A 570 29.05 11.48 -4.89
C HIS A 570 28.37 11.11 -3.55
N LEU A 571 27.04 11.21 -3.50
CA LEU A 571 26.26 10.84 -2.31
C LEU A 571 26.25 9.32 -2.07
N GLY A 572 26.25 8.52 -3.14
CA GLY A 572 26.38 7.08 -3.03
C GLY A 572 27.76 6.66 -2.54
N SER A 573 28.83 7.32 -2.97
CA SER A 573 30.21 7.10 -2.45
C SER A 573 30.30 7.33 -0.94
N MET A 574 29.67 8.39 -0.42
CA MET A 574 29.59 8.64 1.02
C MET A 574 28.75 7.58 1.76
N PHE A 575 27.68 7.09 1.13
CA PHE A 575 26.79 6.09 1.71
C PHE A 575 27.43 4.69 1.74
N ALA A 576 28.13 4.30 0.68
CA ALA A 576 28.74 2.98 0.50
C ALA A 576 29.65 2.61 1.69
N GLN A 577 30.42 3.57 2.20
CA GLN A 577 31.32 3.38 3.36
C GLN A 577 30.61 2.96 4.65
N MET A 578 29.31 3.27 4.76
CA MET A 578 28.50 2.95 5.94
C MET A 578 27.52 1.79 5.68
N ALA A 579 27.42 1.33 4.43
CA ALA A 579 26.42 0.38 4.00
C ALA A 579 26.79 -1.05 4.44
N LEU A 580 25.83 -1.79 4.97
CA LEU A 580 25.98 -3.22 5.17
C LEU A 580 25.49 -3.92 3.91
N VAL A 581 26.42 -4.53 3.18
CA VAL A 581 26.15 -5.16 1.88
C VAL A 581 26.26 -6.68 1.98
N ALA A 582 25.35 -7.37 1.30
CA ALA A 582 25.42 -8.80 1.05
C ALA A 582 25.12 -9.12 -0.41
N ILE A 583 25.97 -9.94 -1.02
CA ILE A 583 25.88 -10.41 -2.41
C ILE A 583 25.64 -11.92 -2.40
N ASP A 584 24.89 -12.42 -3.38
CA ASP A 584 24.61 -13.85 -3.60
C ASP A 584 23.81 -14.57 -2.51
N MET A 585 23.17 -13.82 -1.62
CA MET A 585 22.49 -14.40 -0.45
C MET A 585 20.99 -14.57 -0.68
N LYS A 586 20.54 -15.83 -0.64
CA LYS A 586 19.14 -16.22 -0.90
C LYS A 586 18.33 -16.50 0.37
N LYS A 587 19.00 -16.68 1.51
CA LYS A 587 18.41 -17.14 2.76
C LYS A 587 18.69 -16.14 3.89
N PRO A 588 17.67 -15.37 4.33
CA PRO A 588 17.87 -14.31 5.33
C PRO A 588 18.45 -14.78 6.66
N LYS A 589 17.98 -15.91 7.19
CA LYS A 589 18.49 -16.47 8.44
C LYS A 589 19.98 -16.75 8.40
N GLU A 590 20.43 -17.48 7.37
CA GLU A 590 21.84 -17.84 7.17
C GLU A 590 22.71 -16.57 6.99
N LEU A 591 22.18 -15.53 6.33
CA LEU A 591 22.87 -14.25 6.20
C LEU A 591 23.15 -13.59 7.53
N PHE A 592 22.12 -13.39 8.35
CA PHE A 592 22.30 -12.67 9.62
C PHE A 592 23.09 -13.49 10.65
N GLU A 593 23.07 -14.82 10.56
CA GLU A 593 24.00 -15.68 11.30
C GLU A 593 25.45 -15.46 10.84
N ALA A 594 25.72 -15.40 9.53
CA ALA A 594 27.05 -15.14 8.99
C ALA A 594 27.57 -13.73 9.28
N TRP A 595 26.69 -12.73 9.36
CA TRP A 595 27.07 -11.35 9.75
C TRP A 595 27.66 -11.26 11.15
N LEU A 596 27.39 -12.23 12.02
CA LEU A 596 28.07 -12.33 13.31
C LEU A 596 29.56 -12.65 13.17
N ASP A 597 30.05 -13.05 12.01
CA ASP A 597 31.48 -13.27 11.81
C ASP A 597 32.23 -11.98 11.46
N TYR A 598 31.49 -10.92 11.10
CA TYR A 598 32.03 -9.62 10.72
C TYR A 598 31.90 -8.61 11.88
N PRO A 599 33.01 -8.24 12.56
CA PRO A 599 33.00 -7.35 13.72
C PRO A 599 32.17 -6.09 13.56
N GLY A 600 32.27 -5.45 12.38
CA GLY A 600 31.52 -4.25 12.09
C GLY A 600 30.04 -4.52 11.89
N TYR A 601 29.63 -5.56 11.13
CA TYR A 601 28.20 -5.83 10.89
C TYR A 601 27.46 -6.30 12.16
N ARG A 602 28.16 -6.94 13.11
CA ARG A 602 27.61 -7.29 14.44
C ARG A 602 26.95 -6.10 15.12
N ASP A 603 27.50 -4.90 14.92
CA ASP A 603 26.97 -3.66 15.48
C ASP A 603 25.48 -3.49 15.16
N ALA A 604 25.08 -3.72 13.90
CA ALA A 604 23.69 -3.62 13.48
C ALA A 604 22.78 -4.67 14.15
N LEU A 605 23.32 -5.81 14.62
CA LEU A 605 22.57 -6.86 15.32
C LEU A 605 22.55 -6.65 16.85
N LEU A 606 23.54 -5.96 17.39
CA LEU A 606 23.75 -5.80 18.83
C LEU A 606 23.34 -4.42 19.38
N ASN A 607 23.22 -3.40 18.53
CA ASN A 607 22.95 -2.02 18.94
C ASN A 607 21.48 -1.83 19.36
N ASN A 608 21.24 -1.65 20.66
CA ASN A 608 19.90 -1.38 21.22
C ASN A 608 19.42 0.07 21.01
N GLY A 609 20.32 0.97 20.64
CA GLY A 609 19.98 2.33 20.21
C GLY A 609 19.41 2.37 18.79
N LEU A 610 19.66 1.35 17.97
CA LEU A 610 19.08 1.24 16.63
C LEU A 610 17.56 1.05 16.74
N LYS A 611 16.79 2.00 16.20
CA LYS A 611 15.30 1.99 16.23
C LYS A 611 14.71 1.73 14.85
N THR A 612 15.40 2.19 13.81
CA THR A 612 14.92 2.14 12.43
C THR A 612 16.09 1.82 11.50
N ILE A 613 15.83 1.08 10.42
CA ILE A 613 16.82 0.77 9.39
C ILE A 613 16.34 1.19 8.00
N GLY A 614 17.29 1.52 7.14
CA GLY A 614 17.10 1.44 5.69
C GLY A 614 17.41 0.03 5.22
N LEU A 615 16.59 -0.56 4.36
CA LEU A 615 16.80 -1.88 3.79
C LEU A 615 16.22 -1.92 2.39
N TYR A 616 17.04 -2.33 1.42
CA TYR A 616 16.58 -2.62 0.06
C TYR A 616 17.21 -3.92 -0.45
N SER A 617 16.39 -4.73 -1.10
CA SER A 617 16.84 -5.96 -1.76
C SER A 617 16.27 -6.08 -3.16
N ASP A 618 17.15 -6.42 -4.10
CA ASP A 618 16.77 -6.88 -5.43
C ASP A 618 17.73 -7.98 -5.90
N LYS A 619 17.16 -8.95 -6.64
CA LYS A 619 17.82 -10.18 -7.09
C LYS A 619 18.52 -10.91 -5.92
N ASN A 620 19.83 -10.81 -5.86
CA ASN A 620 20.73 -11.48 -4.93
C ASN A 620 21.55 -10.48 -4.10
N ILE A 621 21.20 -9.19 -4.14
CA ILE A 621 21.90 -8.12 -3.42
C ILE A 621 20.96 -7.57 -2.34
N LEU A 622 21.49 -7.44 -1.13
CA LEU A 622 20.87 -6.75 0.00
C LEU A 622 21.79 -5.63 0.45
N VAL A 623 21.22 -4.43 0.62
CA VAL A 623 21.92 -3.30 1.24
C VAL A 623 21.10 -2.80 2.41
N LEU A 624 21.76 -2.61 3.56
CA LEU A 624 21.17 -2.18 4.81
C LEU A 624 21.90 -0.93 5.35
N ASP A 625 21.12 0.06 5.78
CA ASP A 625 21.58 1.21 6.55
C ASP A 625 21.16 1.05 8.01
N ALA A 626 22.15 0.87 8.88
CA ALA A 626 21.99 0.73 10.32
C ALA A 626 22.52 1.93 11.11
N ILE A 627 22.83 3.05 10.45
CA ILE A 627 23.47 4.21 11.10
C ILE A 627 22.45 5.33 11.34
N ARG A 628 21.67 5.71 10.31
CA ARG A 628 20.77 6.88 10.39
C ARG A 628 19.60 6.73 11.37
N GLY A 629 19.23 5.49 11.74
CA GLY A 629 18.15 5.23 12.69
C GLY A 629 18.59 4.91 14.10
N VAL A 630 19.86 5.18 14.45
CA VAL A 630 20.35 5.07 15.82
C VAL A 630 19.87 6.27 16.64
N GLY A 631 19.22 5.99 17.78
CA GLY A 631 18.84 6.97 18.78
C GLY A 631 19.24 6.50 20.18
N GLN A 632 18.63 7.12 21.20
CA GLN A 632 18.91 6.74 22.59
C GLN A 632 18.40 5.32 22.90
N PRO A 633 19.25 4.42 23.46
CA PRO A 633 18.85 3.08 23.85
C PRO A 633 17.88 3.11 25.06
N PRO A 634 17.12 2.02 25.31
CA PRO A 634 16.36 1.86 26.54
C PRO A 634 17.28 1.96 27.79
N LYS A 635 16.74 2.47 28.90
CA LYS A 635 17.52 2.78 30.13
C LYS A 635 18.30 1.57 30.67
N ASP A 636 17.74 0.38 30.55
CA ASP A 636 18.30 -0.91 31.01
C ASP A 636 19.19 -1.61 29.96
N LYS A 637 19.27 -1.06 28.74
CA LYS A 637 19.94 -1.66 27.58
C LYS A 637 21.09 -0.78 27.04
N GLY A 638 21.44 0.29 27.75
CA GLY A 638 22.58 1.15 27.43
C GLY A 638 23.92 0.59 27.92
N GLY A 639 25.03 1.22 27.50
CA GLY A 639 26.38 0.87 27.94
C GLY A 639 27.16 -0.01 26.95
N TYR A 640 28.19 -0.68 27.47
CA TYR A 640 29.10 -1.50 26.69
C TYR A 640 28.56 -2.92 26.50
N ARG A 641 28.72 -3.47 25.29
CA ARG A 641 28.29 -4.83 24.98
C ARG A 641 29.42 -5.65 24.38
N VAL A 642 29.66 -6.81 24.98
CA VAL A 642 30.67 -7.77 24.53
C VAL A 642 30.06 -8.84 23.66
N PHE A 643 30.80 -9.29 22.65
CA PHE A 643 30.45 -10.46 21.84
C PHE A 643 31.69 -11.35 21.61
N PRO A 644 31.60 -12.68 21.71
CA PRO A 644 30.41 -13.49 22.02
C PRO A 644 29.74 -13.19 23.36
N LEU A 645 28.41 -13.41 23.43
CA LEU A 645 27.67 -13.30 24.69
C LEU A 645 28.10 -14.41 25.67
N SER A 646 27.97 -14.14 26.97
CA SER A 646 28.27 -15.14 28.00
C SER A 646 27.44 -16.41 27.80
N GLN A 647 28.07 -17.56 28.01
CA GLN A 647 27.53 -18.92 27.83
C GLN A 647 27.09 -19.26 26.40
N ARG A 648 27.43 -18.44 25.39
CA ARG A 648 27.11 -18.75 23.99
C ARG A 648 27.80 -20.05 23.56
N GLN A 649 27.03 -20.90 22.91
CA GLN A 649 27.47 -22.18 22.38
C GLN A 649 27.81 -22.08 20.89
N ALA A 650 28.59 -23.03 20.40
CA ALA A 650 28.89 -23.22 18.98
C ALA A 650 29.44 -21.98 18.26
N VAL A 651 30.24 -21.16 18.96
CA VAL A 651 30.93 -20.01 18.35
C VAL A 651 31.97 -20.52 17.34
N PRO A 652 32.04 -20.03 16.10
CA PRO A 652 33.10 -20.43 15.19
C PRO A 652 34.47 -20.24 15.84
N ASN A 653 35.41 -21.13 15.55
CA ASN A 653 36.73 -21.07 16.18
C ASN A 653 37.71 -20.17 15.42
N GLN A 654 37.39 -19.82 14.17
CA GLN A 654 38.25 -19.06 13.25
C GLN A 654 37.42 -18.33 12.18
N VAL A 655 38.04 -17.38 11.49
CA VAL A 655 37.50 -16.66 10.33
C VAL A 655 38.59 -16.46 9.26
N ASN A 656 38.20 -16.32 7.98
CA ASN A 656 39.17 -15.99 6.93
C ASN A 656 39.46 -14.48 6.94
N VAL A 657 40.73 -14.12 6.73
CA VAL A 657 41.17 -12.73 6.67
C VAL A 657 40.59 -12.01 5.45
N GLU A 658 40.46 -12.72 4.32
CA GLU A 658 39.92 -12.17 3.07
C GLU A 658 38.45 -11.73 3.22
N ASP A 659 37.64 -12.49 3.97
CA ASP A 659 36.22 -12.17 4.20
C ASP A 659 36.03 -10.87 4.99
N LEU A 660 37.01 -10.52 5.83
CA LEU A 660 37.05 -9.30 6.64
C LEU A 660 37.62 -8.10 5.87
N GLY A 661 38.46 -8.37 4.87
CA GLY A 661 38.97 -7.36 3.94
C GLY A 661 40.33 -6.74 4.32
N PRO A 662 40.77 -5.74 3.54
CA PRO A 662 42.16 -5.28 3.49
C PRO A 662 42.59 -4.55 4.76
N GLU A 663 41.68 -3.89 5.47
CA GLU A 663 41.98 -3.19 6.72
C GLU A 663 42.58 -4.12 7.77
N LEU A 664 42.02 -5.32 7.94
CA LEU A 664 42.59 -6.34 8.81
C LEU A 664 43.93 -6.86 8.28
N LYS A 665 44.05 -7.07 6.96
CA LYS A 665 45.31 -7.54 6.36
C LYS A 665 46.45 -6.56 6.65
N THR A 666 46.24 -5.26 6.44
CA THR A 666 47.20 -4.21 6.77
C THR A 666 47.50 -4.14 8.26
N LEU A 667 46.50 -4.34 9.13
CA LEU A 667 46.71 -4.42 10.57
C LEU A 667 47.61 -5.60 10.94
N LEU A 668 47.38 -6.78 10.36
CA LEU A 668 48.19 -7.98 10.58
C LEU A 668 49.62 -7.79 10.05
N GLU A 669 49.80 -7.23 8.85
CA GLU A 669 51.10 -6.88 8.27
C GLU A 669 51.90 -5.96 9.20
N LYS A 670 51.27 -4.91 9.74
CA LYS A 670 51.90 -3.98 10.69
C LYS A 670 52.40 -4.67 11.97
N HIS A 671 51.80 -5.79 12.35
CA HIS A 671 52.18 -6.58 13.52
C HIS A 671 53.01 -7.82 13.16
N GLY A 672 53.47 -7.97 11.91
CA GLY A 672 54.33 -9.07 11.49
C GLY A 672 53.60 -10.37 11.13
N HIS A 673 52.29 -10.31 10.86
CA HIS A 673 51.42 -11.47 10.59
C HIS A 673 50.66 -11.38 9.26
N GLY A 674 51.19 -10.64 8.28
CA GLY A 674 50.51 -10.38 7.00
C GLY A 674 50.29 -11.60 6.10
N ASP A 675 51.00 -12.71 6.36
CA ASP A 675 50.90 -13.98 5.64
C ASP A 675 49.72 -14.85 6.13
N LYS A 676 49.07 -14.48 7.23
CA LYS A 676 47.92 -15.18 7.78
C LYS A 676 46.72 -15.09 6.84
N LYS A 677 46.22 -16.26 6.44
CA LYS A 677 44.96 -16.40 5.68
C LYS A 677 43.74 -16.56 6.60
N VAL A 678 43.97 -17.04 7.82
CA VAL A 678 42.96 -17.36 8.82
C VAL A 678 43.46 -16.86 10.17
N ILE A 679 42.55 -16.33 10.97
CA ILE A 679 42.78 -15.94 12.38
C ILE A 679 41.71 -16.57 13.27
N GLY A 680 41.90 -16.50 14.59
CA GLY A 680 40.87 -16.90 15.54
C GLY A 680 39.63 -16.02 15.45
N TYR A 681 38.53 -16.51 16.03
CA TYR A 681 37.27 -15.77 16.00
C TYR A 681 37.39 -14.40 16.68
N PRO A 682 37.06 -13.29 16.00
CA PRO A 682 37.19 -11.97 16.59
C PRO A 682 36.26 -11.81 17.79
N LEU A 683 36.77 -11.25 18.88
CA LEU A 683 35.98 -10.87 20.05
C LEU A 683 35.77 -9.36 20.02
N THR A 684 34.56 -8.89 20.25
CA THR A 684 34.23 -7.45 20.13
C THR A 684 33.68 -6.88 21.41
N LEU A 685 33.94 -5.59 21.61
CA LEU A 685 33.35 -4.73 22.61
C LEU A 685 32.75 -3.53 21.86
N HIS A 686 31.44 -3.33 22.01
CA HIS A 686 30.68 -2.29 21.34
C HIS A 686 30.25 -1.21 22.34
N HIS A 687 30.43 0.05 21.97
CA HIS A 687 29.90 1.21 22.66
C HIS A 687 28.91 1.95 21.76
N PHE A 688 27.62 1.91 22.09
CA PHE A 688 26.57 2.45 21.22
C PHE A 688 26.24 3.94 21.47
N GLY A 689 27.13 4.68 22.14
CA GLY A 689 26.95 6.11 22.40
C GLY A 689 27.23 7.00 21.18
N THR A 690 26.60 8.17 21.12
CA THR A 690 26.68 9.12 19.97
C THR A 690 28.05 9.79 19.79
N GLY A 691 29.04 9.51 20.64
CA GLY A 691 30.38 10.10 20.59
C GLY A 691 31.50 9.12 20.21
N GLY A 692 31.18 7.89 19.80
CA GLY A 692 32.18 6.84 19.57
C GLY A 692 32.79 6.33 20.89
N ILE A 693 34.03 5.85 20.85
CA ILE A 693 34.77 5.48 22.08
C ILE A 693 35.20 6.75 22.84
N GLY A 694 34.60 6.97 24.01
CA GLY A 694 35.03 7.97 24.98
C GLY A 694 36.22 7.49 25.83
N GLY A 695 36.92 8.42 26.50
CA GLY A 695 38.08 8.11 27.34
C GLY A 695 39.37 7.80 26.58
N ARG A 696 40.28 7.07 27.24
CA ARG A 696 41.63 6.77 26.74
C ARG A 696 41.61 5.57 25.80
N ARG A 697 41.69 5.81 24.48
CA ARG A 697 41.73 4.76 23.44
C ARG A 697 42.87 3.76 23.64
N ASP A 698 43.98 4.17 24.25
CA ASP A 698 45.13 3.32 24.56
C ASP A 698 44.96 2.46 25.82
N SER A 699 43.83 2.58 26.56
CA SER A 699 43.55 1.83 27.78
C SER A 699 42.92 0.44 27.54
N TYR A 700 42.35 0.22 26.36
CA TYR A 700 41.63 -1.02 26.05
C TYR A 700 42.55 -2.24 26.04
N ARG A 701 42.22 -3.25 26.83
CA ARG A 701 42.89 -4.55 26.87
C ARG A 701 41.85 -5.66 26.82
N CYS A 702 42.23 -6.79 26.21
CA CYS A 702 41.48 -8.03 26.24
C CYS A 702 42.43 -9.16 26.59
N GLN A 703 42.16 -9.88 27.67
CA GLN A 703 42.87 -11.09 28.05
C GLN A 703 42.00 -12.28 27.71
N VAL A 704 42.50 -13.16 26.85
CA VAL A 704 41.76 -14.35 26.40
C VAL A 704 42.51 -15.61 26.85
N GLN A 705 41.78 -16.57 27.41
CA GLN A 705 42.29 -17.85 27.83
C GLN A 705 41.45 -19.00 27.25
N VAL A 706 42.13 -20.09 26.87
CA VAL A 706 41.50 -21.34 26.45
C VAL A 706 42.12 -22.47 27.24
N LEU A 707 41.32 -23.17 28.03
CA LEU A 707 41.79 -24.21 28.96
C LEU A 707 42.91 -23.69 29.89
N GLY A 708 42.76 -22.47 30.39
CA GLY A 708 43.72 -21.79 31.27
C GLY A 708 45.01 -21.31 30.60
N LYS A 709 45.16 -21.46 29.28
CA LYS A 709 46.33 -20.95 28.53
C LYS A 709 45.99 -19.63 27.85
N PRO A 710 46.86 -18.60 27.93
CA PRO A 710 46.64 -17.33 27.25
C PRO A 710 46.64 -17.52 25.73
N VAL A 711 45.78 -16.75 25.05
CA VAL A 711 45.72 -16.66 23.60
C VAL A 711 46.33 -15.32 23.16
N GLU A 712 47.29 -15.38 22.23
CA GLU A 712 47.90 -14.20 21.64
C GLU A 712 46.96 -13.53 20.63
N GLY A 713 46.92 -12.20 20.64
CA GLY A 713 46.04 -11.43 19.77
C GLY A 713 46.30 -9.93 19.79
N ILE A 714 45.68 -9.24 18.84
CA ILE A 714 45.79 -7.79 18.64
C ILE A 714 44.49 -7.14 19.12
N VAL A 715 44.59 -6.18 20.06
CA VAL A 715 43.48 -5.28 20.38
C VAL A 715 43.53 -4.09 19.44
N HIS A 716 42.43 -3.85 18.72
CA HIS A 716 42.31 -2.77 17.76
C HIS A 716 41.04 -1.95 18.03
N VAL A 717 41.19 -0.63 18.08
CA VAL A 717 40.08 0.32 18.17
C VAL A 717 39.58 0.59 16.75
N ALA A 718 38.54 -0.12 16.33
CA ALA A 718 37.98 -0.12 14.98
C ALA A 718 36.85 0.92 14.83
N ASP A 719 37.06 2.12 15.38
CA ASP A 719 36.10 3.22 15.45
C ASP A 719 36.32 4.19 14.27
N GLY A 720 35.57 4.02 13.19
CA GLY A 720 35.62 4.87 12.00
C GLY A 720 36.56 4.40 10.88
N GLY A 721 36.72 3.09 10.69
CA GLY A 721 37.46 2.51 9.55
C GLY A 721 36.71 2.68 8.21
N SER A 722 37.40 2.44 7.09
CA SER A 722 36.83 2.56 5.74
C SER A 722 36.11 1.29 5.28
N ASN A 723 36.20 0.20 6.05
CA ASN A 723 35.51 -1.06 5.74
C ASN A 723 34.53 -1.43 6.85
N ARG A 724 33.23 -1.41 6.53
CA ARG A 724 32.17 -1.68 7.48
C ARG A 724 32.14 -3.13 8.00
N ARG A 725 32.84 -4.09 7.37
CA ARG A 725 32.95 -5.47 7.89
C ARG A 725 33.82 -5.57 9.14
N THR A 726 34.83 -4.70 9.28
CA THR A 726 35.77 -4.71 10.41
C THR A 726 35.60 -3.54 11.37
N SER A 727 34.95 -2.47 10.93
CA SER A 727 34.78 -1.25 11.72
C SER A 727 33.31 -0.86 11.93
N ALA A 728 33.05 -0.18 13.04
CA ALA A 728 31.77 0.45 13.37
C ALA A 728 32.01 1.60 14.37
N PRO A 729 31.12 2.60 14.44
CA PRO A 729 31.19 3.59 15.51
C PRO A 729 31.22 2.93 16.89
N GLY A 730 32.22 3.26 17.70
CA GLY A 730 32.33 2.75 19.06
C GLY A 730 32.83 1.31 19.21
N LEU A 731 33.45 0.72 18.17
CA LEU A 731 33.89 -0.69 18.16
C LEU A 731 35.35 -0.87 18.61
N VAL A 732 35.58 -1.83 19.51
CA VAL A 732 36.90 -2.40 19.80
C VAL A 732 36.89 -3.89 19.52
N VAL A 733 37.95 -4.39 18.89
CA VAL A 733 38.07 -5.79 18.47
C VAL A 733 39.36 -6.38 19.03
N PHE A 734 39.30 -7.61 19.53
CA PHE A 734 40.46 -8.44 19.77
C PHE A 734 40.50 -9.51 18.68
N TYR A 735 41.59 -9.54 17.93
CA TYR A 735 41.85 -10.51 16.88
C TYR A 735 42.85 -11.55 17.38
N PRO A 736 42.42 -12.78 17.74
CA PRO A 736 43.34 -13.85 18.10
C PRO A 736 44.17 -14.25 16.87
N LEU A 737 45.49 -14.34 17.01
CA LEU A 737 46.39 -14.60 15.86
C LEU A 737 46.28 -16.03 15.31
N GLU A 738 45.77 -16.95 16.13
CA GLU A 738 45.57 -18.35 15.78
C GLU A 738 44.11 -18.77 15.99
N PRO A 739 43.62 -19.76 15.23
CA PRO A 739 42.34 -20.43 15.50
C PRO A 739 42.18 -20.82 16.96
N LEU A 740 41.01 -20.51 17.54
CA LEU A 740 40.65 -20.97 18.87
C LEU A 740 40.50 -22.51 18.85
N LYS A 741 40.71 -23.15 20.00
CA LYS A 741 40.59 -24.61 20.10
C LYS A 741 39.11 -25.01 20.02
N LYS A 742 38.77 -25.87 19.06
CA LYS A 742 37.40 -26.40 18.85
C LYS A 742 36.83 -27.08 20.09
N GLY A 743 35.50 -27.02 20.25
CA GLY A 743 34.77 -27.59 21.39
C GLY A 743 35.24 -27.15 22.79
N SER A 744 36.03 -26.08 22.91
CA SER A 744 36.64 -25.66 24.17
C SER A 744 35.94 -24.44 24.76
N GLN A 745 35.99 -24.34 26.09
CA GLN A 745 35.63 -23.13 26.81
C GLN A 745 36.70 -22.05 26.58
N VAL A 746 36.25 -20.83 26.29
CA VAL A 746 37.06 -19.63 26.10
C VAL A 746 36.61 -18.60 27.13
N ASP A 747 37.55 -18.08 27.91
CA ASP A 747 37.33 -17.02 28.88
C ASP A 747 37.99 -15.74 28.37
N ALA A 748 37.24 -14.65 28.25
CA ALA A 748 37.72 -13.36 27.79
C ALA A 748 37.40 -12.26 28.80
N VAL A 749 38.40 -11.46 29.16
CA VAL A 749 38.29 -10.36 30.12
C VAL A 749 38.71 -9.07 29.45
N TRP A 750 37.78 -8.12 29.37
CA TRP A 750 38.01 -6.78 28.87
C TRP A 750 38.24 -5.79 30.03
N THR A 751 39.24 -4.92 29.89
CA THR A 751 39.48 -3.81 30.81
C THR A 751 39.77 -2.53 30.03
N PHE A 752 39.19 -1.41 30.44
CA PHE A 752 39.34 -0.12 29.77
C PHE A 752 38.98 1.05 30.69
N GLU A 753 39.48 2.25 30.37
CA GLU A 753 39.19 3.50 31.08
C GLU A 753 38.23 4.38 30.25
N HIS A 754 37.22 4.92 30.91
CA HIS A 754 36.26 5.88 30.38
C HIS A 754 36.11 7.09 31.31
N ASP A 755 35.36 8.11 30.92
CA ASP A 755 35.25 9.38 31.66
C ASP A 755 34.75 9.21 33.11
N GLN A 756 34.02 8.13 33.41
CA GLN A 756 33.55 7.79 34.75
C GLN A 756 34.45 6.81 35.54
N GLY A 757 35.66 6.49 35.06
CA GLY A 757 36.60 5.56 35.71
C GLY A 757 36.97 4.32 34.88
N SER A 758 37.43 3.25 35.55
CA SER A 758 37.82 1.99 34.90
C SER A 758 36.68 0.97 34.90
N SER A 759 36.45 0.32 33.77
CA SER A 759 35.50 -0.77 33.60
C SER A 759 36.20 -2.11 33.38
N ARG A 760 35.60 -3.18 33.91
CA ARG A 760 36.01 -4.57 33.68
C ARG A 760 34.79 -5.42 33.38
N THR A 761 34.83 -6.17 32.29
CA THR A 761 33.77 -7.15 31.94
C THR A 761 34.39 -8.47 31.52
N ALA A 762 33.77 -9.58 31.89
CA ALA A 762 34.27 -10.92 31.60
C ALA A 762 33.17 -11.77 30.97
N VAL A 763 33.54 -12.56 29.98
CA VAL A 763 32.65 -13.51 29.30
C VAL A 763 33.30 -14.87 29.16
N THR A 764 32.47 -15.89 29.27
CA THR A 764 32.85 -17.28 28.99
C THR A 764 31.96 -17.77 27.85
N PHE A 765 32.53 -18.42 26.83
CA PHE A 765 31.76 -19.01 25.73
C PHE A 765 32.41 -20.30 25.23
N PHE A 766 31.70 -21.02 24.36
CA PHE A 766 32.15 -22.32 23.86
C PHE A 766 32.26 -22.29 22.35
N THR A 767 33.44 -22.68 21.83
CA THR A 767 33.64 -22.83 20.39
C THR A 767 32.90 -24.05 19.85
N LYS A 768 32.53 -24.02 18.58
CA LYS A 768 31.94 -25.12 17.82
C LYS A 768 32.84 -26.36 17.77
#